data_AF-A0A2T0PXJ2-F1
#
_entry.id   AF-A0A2T0PXJ2-F1
#
_cell.length_a   1.000
_cell.length_b   1.000
_cell.length_c   1.000
_cell.angle_alpha   90.00
_cell.angle_beta   90.00
_cell.angle_gamma   90.00
#
_symmetry.space_group_name_H-M   'P 1'
#
loop_
_entity.id
_entity.type
_entity.pdbx_description
1 polymer ?
#
loop_
_entity_poly.entity_id
_entity_poly.type
_entity_poly.pdbx_seq_one_letter_code
_entity_poly.pdbx_strand_id
1 'polypeptide(L)'
;MSRRDNGLPERYNGYHARSAHDTAYPPTAPDASRPGRDPYMHRVDSPDQRPGLLDDLPEPGRDSGPLPFGKPRQDRRHRGLPAEHPSGPLPIPDAGAPAGPRFPGPGDEPAEAAEPAAPPPGGLGPAAIQALAALAQDTAPAAGAEAPEAARAPEPPAPAAELPPSPPPYPAPAEAPRAAFPGAAPPEPLIEDASGPPPRFRPDPVPDAVVTRVLEAAHRAPAMGLAQPWDFLIVTDPDTRRELRELAREQALRRAGRRARARGAVEEAGRGITEAPVSVIVTVDPTRGTQHTAGRHAQPRSAGYSATLAVSNLWQAARAEGLGLGWVTFFDDRELAERLAIPAHLEVAAFLCVGYADAPAGAAEPAAEGAAPVRPLSWAVHNERYGRRGLPGTEPRSLVAETLALVRPPDEAAARAARERLDRMAGAEALGALGELAERLAGLAGPAGPDPAALVVFAADHGVAPAPPGPPPVPHEGSLADRLARRADVDLVLADVGLAGEPAPGLLPRRVGRGTADITAQPAMTRDDALRAAETGIELAADLVAAGSRALLTGEPAGAGSAASTALVAVLTGREAAEVHGPRPVDPAGAAAHDRALEAAQAALRLHRPDAGDPLGVLAAVGGFEHAALAGLVLGAAALRVPVLLDGAASAAAACLAVALCPDAAQVCVAAHRAVGGAQPAALAHLGLRPLAELRLGAGGGAGPLLALPLLRTAAGLAADDPAEAP
;
A
#
# COMPACT_ATOMS: atom_id res chain seq x y z
N MET A 1 -53.09 28.27 -11.39
CA MET A 1 -52.73 29.31 -10.41
C MET A 1 -51.76 28.71 -9.40
N SER A 2 -50.95 29.54 -8.72
CA SER A 2 -49.89 29.17 -7.75
C SER A 2 -48.77 28.26 -8.24
N ARG A 3 -47.54 28.81 -8.22
CA ARG A 3 -46.29 28.04 -8.08
C ARG A 3 -46.01 27.83 -6.58
N ARG A 4 -45.15 26.87 -6.24
CA ARG A 4 -44.03 27.09 -5.30
C ARG A 4 -42.78 26.41 -5.83
N ASP A 5 -41.63 26.90 -5.38
CA ASP A 5 -40.29 26.60 -5.90
C ASP A 5 -39.32 26.40 -4.72
N ASN A 6 -38.11 25.95 -5.04
CA ASN A 6 -37.08 25.36 -4.18
C ASN A 6 -36.71 26.07 -2.86
N GLY A 7 -36.18 25.26 -1.93
CA GLY A 7 -35.39 25.68 -0.78
C GLY A 7 -34.54 24.53 -0.23
N LEU A 8 -33.23 24.54 -0.53
CA LEU A 8 -32.22 23.67 0.11
C LEU A 8 -31.93 24.15 1.54
N PRO A 9 -31.32 23.30 2.38
CA PRO A 9 -29.95 23.67 2.77
C PRO A 9 -28.94 22.50 2.83
N GLU A 10 -27.73 22.86 2.39
CA GLU A 10 -26.41 22.45 2.93
C GLU A 10 -25.97 20.98 2.97
N ARG A 11 -24.64 20.82 3.03
CA ARG A 11 -23.92 19.54 2.97
C ARG A 11 -23.48 19.14 4.37
N TYR A 12 -23.57 17.86 4.69
CA TYR A 12 -22.77 17.26 5.77
C TYR A 12 -22.05 16.01 5.25
N ASN A 13 -20.86 15.75 5.79
CA ASN A 13 -19.95 14.74 5.29
C ASN A 13 -19.57 13.76 6.42
N GLY A 14 -19.53 12.46 6.13
CA GLY A 14 -19.01 11.42 7.03
C GLY A 14 -20.00 10.75 7.99
N TYR A 15 -20.26 9.46 7.74
CA TYR A 15 -20.46 8.43 8.77
C TYR A 15 -19.33 7.40 8.55
N HIS A 16 -18.53 6.93 9.51
CA HIS A 16 -18.69 6.77 10.96
C HIS A 16 -19.85 5.88 11.39
N ALA A 17 -19.71 4.57 11.17
CA ALA A 17 -20.42 3.57 11.95
C ALA A 17 -19.88 3.53 13.39
N ARG A 18 -20.61 4.13 14.34
CA ARG A 18 -20.42 3.86 15.78
C ARG A 18 -21.25 2.65 16.16
N SER A 19 -20.65 1.66 16.81
CA SER A 19 -21.43 0.59 17.44
C SER A 19 -22.15 1.16 18.67
N ALA A 20 -23.47 0.98 18.73
CA ALA A 20 -24.30 1.42 19.84
C ALA A 20 -24.73 0.19 20.67
N HIS A 21 -23.97 -0.10 21.73
CA HIS A 21 -24.42 -1.02 22.77
C HIS A 21 -25.20 -0.26 23.82
N ASP A 22 -26.54 -0.36 23.78
CA ASP A 22 -27.34 -0.27 25.00
C ASP A 22 -28.69 -0.97 24.82
N THR A 23 -28.90 -2.10 25.49
CA THR A 23 -30.23 -2.73 25.66
C THR A 23 -30.18 -3.65 26.88
N ALA A 24 -30.98 -3.33 27.90
CA ALA A 24 -30.91 -4.00 29.19
C ALA A 24 -31.62 -5.36 29.24
N TYR A 25 -31.09 -6.28 30.04
CA TYR A 25 -31.84 -7.43 30.57
C TYR A 25 -32.57 -7.03 31.87
N PRO A 26 -33.81 -7.51 32.10
CA PRO A 26 -34.57 -7.16 33.30
C PRO A 26 -34.13 -7.99 34.53
N PRO A 27 -34.00 -7.39 35.72
CA PRO A 27 -33.71 -8.12 36.95
C PRO A 27 -34.97 -8.71 37.60
N THR A 28 -34.85 -9.96 38.09
CA THR A 28 -35.80 -10.56 39.04
C THR A 28 -35.63 -9.97 40.44
N ALA A 29 -36.72 -9.91 41.21
CA ALA A 29 -36.77 -9.39 42.57
C ALA A 29 -37.32 -10.46 43.54
N PRO A 30 -37.23 -10.27 44.87
CA PRO A 30 -36.13 -9.68 45.65
C PRO A 30 -35.74 -10.57 46.86
N ASP A 31 -34.66 -10.21 47.57
CA ASP A 31 -34.52 -10.52 49.00
C ASP A 31 -33.84 -9.35 49.74
N ALA A 32 -33.99 -9.27 51.06
CA ALA A 32 -33.77 -8.06 51.83
C ALA A 32 -32.92 -8.25 53.10
N SER A 33 -31.78 -7.55 53.18
CA SER A 33 -31.15 -7.22 54.45
C SER A 33 -30.35 -5.91 54.38
N ARG A 34 -30.23 -5.23 55.53
CA ARG A 34 -29.68 -3.88 55.78
C ARG A 34 -28.54 -4.00 56.82
N PRO A 35 -27.73 -2.96 57.13
CA PRO A 35 -27.43 -1.72 56.38
C PRO A 35 -25.93 -1.27 56.38
N GLY A 36 -25.59 -0.36 55.47
CA GLY A 36 -25.05 0.95 55.86
C GLY A 36 -23.53 1.25 55.76
N ARG A 37 -23.20 2.30 55.01
CA ARG A 37 -22.65 3.57 55.56
C ARG A 37 -22.72 4.72 54.52
N ASP A 38 -22.98 5.92 55.04
CA ASP A 38 -22.94 7.24 54.38
C ASP A 38 -21.45 7.71 54.18
N PRO A 39 -21.09 8.88 53.57
CA PRO A 39 -21.91 10.11 53.42
C PRO A 39 -21.81 10.94 52.10
N TYR A 40 -22.60 12.02 52.09
CA TYR A 40 -22.49 13.32 51.36
C TYR A 40 -23.33 13.60 50.10
N MET A 41 -24.43 14.34 50.34
CA MET A 41 -25.12 15.21 49.39
C MET A 41 -24.45 16.60 49.25
N HIS A 42 -24.69 17.27 48.11
CA HIS A 42 -25.27 18.62 47.94
C HIS A 42 -25.17 18.95 46.44
N ARG A 43 -26.23 19.08 45.61
CA ARG A 43 -27.52 19.80 45.64
C ARG A 43 -27.40 21.27 45.20
N VAL A 44 -28.23 21.59 44.19
CA VAL A 44 -28.27 22.81 43.35
C VAL A 44 -28.83 24.03 44.09
N ASP A 45 -28.41 25.25 43.71
CA ASP A 45 -29.30 26.42 43.53
C ASP A 45 -28.62 27.55 42.71
N SER A 46 -29.44 28.47 42.17
CA SER A 46 -29.06 29.72 41.44
C SER A 46 -29.56 30.95 42.27
N PRO A 47 -29.30 32.26 41.97
CA PRO A 47 -29.44 32.94 40.66
C PRO A 47 -28.50 34.17 40.41
N ASP A 48 -28.91 35.04 39.48
CA ASP A 48 -28.27 36.31 39.02
C ASP A 48 -27.82 37.33 40.08
N GLN A 49 -26.75 38.07 39.75
CA GLN A 49 -26.72 39.55 39.87
C GLN A 49 -25.63 40.21 38.99
N ARG A 50 -25.96 41.36 38.36
CA ARG A 50 -25.04 42.36 37.76
C ARG A 50 -25.30 43.71 38.45
N PRO A 51 -24.37 44.71 38.46
CA PRO A 51 -24.29 45.68 37.35
C PRO A 51 -22.95 46.42 37.11
N GLY A 52 -22.84 47.13 35.96
CA GLY A 52 -21.89 48.24 35.69
C GLY A 52 -20.61 47.88 34.92
N LEU A 53 -20.02 48.75 34.07
CA LEU A 53 -20.50 50.05 33.53
C LEU A 53 -19.74 50.41 32.21
N LEU A 54 -20.30 51.35 31.42
CA LEU A 54 -19.85 52.13 30.23
C LEU A 54 -18.32 52.27 29.99
N ASP A 55 -17.75 52.59 28.81
CA ASP A 55 -18.15 52.73 27.36
C ASP A 55 -16.81 52.71 26.53
N ASP A 56 -16.59 53.08 25.25
CA ASP A 56 -17.29 53.80 24.15
C ASP A 56 -16.72 53.35 22.77
N LEU A 57 -17.43 53.57 21.65
CA LEU A 57 -16.90 53.49 20.26
C LEU A 57 -17.70 54.37 19.25
N PRO A 58 -17.03 55.22 18.44
CA PRO A 58 -17.70 56.08 17.45
C PRO A 58 -17.74 55.52 16.01
N GLU A 59 -18.90 55.69 15.36
CA GLU A 59 -19.22 55.58 13.92
C GLU A 59 -20.32 56.63 13.66
N PRO A 60 -20.34 57.40 12.55
CA PRO A 60 -21.15 56.93 11.40
C PRO A 60 -20.85 57.52 9.99
N GLY A 61 -21.29 56.79 8.95
CA GLY A 61 -21.72 57.35 7.64
C GLY A 61 -21.49 56.39 6.46
N ARG A 62 -22.45 55.56 6.01
CA ARG A 62 -23.71 55.87 5.27
C ARG A 62 -23.50 56.78 4.03
N ASP A 63 -24.09 56.51 2.87
CA ASP A 63 -25.32 55.74 2.60
C ASP A 63 -25.40 55.12 1.17
N SER A 64 -26.47 54.37 0.88
CA SER A 64 -27.00 53.93 -0.43
C SER A 64 -26.34 52.75 -1.21
N GLY A 65 -27.19 52.00 -1.94
CA GLY A 65 -26.89 50.98 -2.96
C GLY A 65 -27.93 51.07 -4.10
N PRO A 66 -28.36 49.99 -4.81
CA PRO A 66 -27.83 48.62 -4.89
C PRO A 66 -27.77 47.98 -6.33
N LEU A 67 -26.86 47.02 -6.57
CA LEU A 67 -26.87 46.02 -7.68
C LEU A 67 -26.82 46.56 -9.15
N PRO A 68 -26.74 45.71 -10.23
CA PRO A 68 -26.36 44.29 -10.37
C PRO A 68 -25.21 44.04 -11.41
N PHE A 69 -24.96 42.76 -11.74
CA PHE A 69 -24.04 42.24 -12.77
C PHE A 69 -24.29 42.72 -14.21
N GLY A 70 -23.23 42.74 -15.05
CA GLY A 70 -23.33 42.72 -16.51
C GLY A 70 -22.02 42.34 -17.23
N LYS A 71 -22.09 41.43 -18.22
CA LYS A 71 -21.03 41.19 -19.24
C LYS A 71 -21.51 41.63 -20.62
N PRO A 72 -20.65 42.26 -21.42
CA PRO A 72 -20.32 41.75 -22.76
C PRO A 72 -18.81 41.46 -22.86
N ARG A 73 -18.31 40.42 -23.56
CA ARG A 73 -18.42 40.01 -24.98
C ARG A 73 -17.62 40.89 -25.96
N GLN A 74 -17.05 40.18 -26.94
CA GLN A 74 -16.26 40.64 -28.09
C GLN A 74 -17.00 41.75 -28.90
N ASP A 75 -16.38 42.53 -29.78
CA ASP A 75 -15.40 42.09 -30.79
C ASP A 75 -14.65 43.26 -31.48
N ARG A 76 -13.66 42.90 -32.31
CA ARG A 76 -13.36 43.45 -33.65
C ARG A 76 -12.38 44.63 -33.85
N ARG A 77 -11.58 44.45 -34.93
CA ARG A 77 -10.89 45.44 -35.82
C ARG A 77 -9.55 46.01 -35.30
N HIS A 78 -8.56 46.33 -36.15
CA HIS A 78 -8.40 46.13 -37.61
C HIS A 78 -6.90 46.20 -37.97
N ARG A 79 -6.46 45.43 -38.99
CA ARG A 79 -5.21 45.60 -39.81
C ARG A 79 -3.85 45.67 -39.04
N GLY A 80 -2.73 45.12 -39.50
CA GLY A 80 -2.46 44.37 -40.73
C GLY A 80 -1.21 44.86 -41.45
N LEU A 81 -0.04 44.30 -41.07
CA LEU A 81 1.25 44.17 -41.81
C LEU A 81 1.95 45.45 -42.37
N PRO A 82 3.27 45.41 -42.67
CA PRO A 82 4.26 44.35 -42.44
C PRO A 82 5.38 44.77 -41.46
N ALA A 83 6.47 43.99 -41.41
CA ALA A 83 7.65 44.20 -40.55
C ALA A 83 8.77 45.00 -41.24
N GLU A 84 9.71 45.52 -40.44
CA GLU A 84 11.15 45.52 -40.75
C GLU A 84 11.98 45.75 -39.45
N HIS A 85 13.20 45.20 -39.38
CA HIS A 85 14.12 45.39 -38.26
C HIS A 85 15.01 46.63 -38.48
N PRO A 86 15.59 47.19 -37.41
CA PRO A 86 17.05 47.12 -37.37
C PRO A 86 17.65 46.75 -36.01
N SER A 87 18.89 46.25 -36.06
CA SER A 87 19.74 45.87 -34.92
C SER A 87 20.63 47.04 -34.44
N GLY A 88 20.87 47.15 -33.13
CA GLY A 88 21.91 48.03 -32.57
C GLY A 88 21.92 48.01 -31.03
N PRO A 89 23.08 47.80 -30.37
CA PRO A 89 23.18 47.77 -28.91
C PRO A 89 23.34 49.17 -28.29
N LEU A 90 22.96 49.32 -27.01
CA LEU A 90 23.26 50.48 -26.17
C LEU A 90 24.15 50.06 -24.97
N PRO A 91 25.07 50.92 -24.51
CA PRO A 91 26.11 50.55 -23.54
C PRO A 91 25.65 50.67 -22.07
N ILE A 92 26.32 49.92 -21.19
CA ILE A 92 26.20 50.00 -19.73
C ILE A 92 27.49 50.64 -19.17
N PRO A 93 27.42 51.71 -18.35
CA PRO A 93 28.57 52.25 -17.61
C PRO A 93 28.94 51.39 -16.39
N ASP A 94 30.22 51.40 -16.01
CA ASP A 94 30.81 50.55 -14.97
C ASP A 94 31.13 51.32 -13.65
N ALA A 95 31.57 50.57 -12.62
CA ALA A 95 31.91 50.91 -11.22
C ALA A 95 30.79 50.67 -10.18
N GLY A 96 31.04 49.97 -9.05
CA GLY A 96 32.26 49.27 -8.64
C GLY A 96 32.03 48.38 -7.39
N ALA A 97 32.84 47.33 -7.22
CA ALA A 97 32.64 46.28 -6.20
C ALA A 97 33.21 46.63 -4.80
N PRO A 98 32.90 45.80 -3.77
CA PRO A 98 33.94 44.84 -3.37
C PRO A 98 33.47 43.41 -3.04
N ALA A 99 34.29 42.44 -3.48
CA ALA A 99 34.57 41.11 -2.92
C ALA A 99 33.44 40.28 -2.26
N GLY A 100 32.89 39.33 -3.04
CA GLY A 100 32.44 38.02 -2.53
C GLY A 100 33.49 36.92 -2.80
N PRO A 101 33.43 35.75 -2.14
CA PRO A 101 34.36 34.65 -2.39
C PRO A 101 34.21 34.07 -3.81
N ARG A 102 35.33 33.63 -4.40
CA ARG A 102 35.39 33.08 -5.77
C ARG A 102 34.86 31.65 -5.84
N PHE A 103 34.21 31.32 -6.96
CA PHE A 103 34.16 29.96 -7.48
C PHE A 103 35.44 29.67 -8.28
N PRO A 104 36.03 28.46 -8.21
CA PRO A 104 37.07 28.03 -9.14
C PRO A 104 36.50 27.83 -10.54
N GLY A 105 37.33 28.03 -11.56
CA GLY A 105 36.99 27.78 -12.96
C GLY A 105 37.56 26.44 -13.46
N PRO A 106 37.19 26.00 -14.69
CA PRO A 106 37.78 24.81 -15.28
C PRO A 106 39.27 25.07 -15.60
N GLY A 107 40.17 24.45 -14.83
CA GLY A 107 41.62 24.62 -14.97
C GLY A 107 42.45 24.17 -13.76
N ASP A 108 41.85 24.08 -12.57
CA ASP A 108 42.51 23.50 -11.39
C ASP A 108 42.43 21.97 -11.43
N GLU A 109 43.55 21.28 -11.67
CA GLU A 109 43.65 19.82 -11.57
C GLU A 109 43.58 19.38 -10.09
N PRO A 110 42.66 18.47 -9.71
CA PRO A 110 42.73 17.79 -8.43
C PRO A 110 43.93 16.83 -8.42
N ALA A 111 44.77 16.88 -7.38
CA ALA A 111 45.85 15.92 -7.20
C ALA A 111 45.32 14.47 -7.10
N GLU A 112 46.14 13.50 -7.51
CA GLU A 112 45.79 12.07 -7.56
C GLU A 112 45.19 11.55 -6.24
N ALA A 113 43.86 11.44 -6.20
CA ALA A 113 43.18 10.59 -5.23
C ALA A 113 43.35 9.14 -5.70
N ALA A 114 44.01 8.31 -4.88
CA ALA A 114 44.21 6.91 -5.19
C ALA A 114 42.88 6.20 -5.45
N GLU A 115 42.87 5.24 -6.39
CA GLU A 115 41.68 4.46 -6.73
C GLU A 115 41.07 3.83 -5.47
N PRO A 116 39.74 3.95 -5.25
CA PRO A 116 39.09 3.27 -4.14
C PRO A 116 39.18 1.77 -4.37
N ALA A 117 40.00 1.09 -3.57
CA ALA A 117 40.18 -0.36 -3.66
C ALA A 117 38.83 -1.07 -3.59
N ALA A 118 38.57 -1.98 -4.53
CA ALA A 118 37.31 -2.72 -4.60
C ALA A 118 37.02 -3.42 -3.28
N PRO A 119 35.76 -3.41 -2.78
CA PRO A 119 35.42 -4.09 -1.54
C PRO A 119 35.73 -5.58 -1.65
N PRO A 120 36.27 -6.22 -0.61
CA PRO A 120 36.56 -7.64 -0.63
C PRO A 120 35.25 -8.43 -0.82
N PRO A 121 35.26 -9.58 -1.52
CA PRO A 121 34.07 -10.38 -1.79
C PRO A 121 33.58 -11.14 -0.54
N GLY A 122 33.09 -10.39 0.45
CA GLY A 122 32.57 -10.86 1.74
C GLY A 122 31.09 -11.24 1.69
N GLY A 123 30.65 -11.94 0.64
CA GLY A 123 29.29 -12.47 0.59
C GLY A 123 29.03 -13.48 1.71
N LEU A 124 27.81 -13.50 2.26
CA LEU A 124 27.39 -14.48 3.27
C LEU A 124 27.45 -15.90 2.67
N GLY A 125 28.54 -16.61 2.95
CA GLY A 125 28.72 -17.99 2.48
C GLY A 125 27.64 -18.93 3.01
N PRO A 126 27.48 -20.14 2.43
CA PRO A 126 26.41 -21.07 2.80
C PRO A 126 26.30 -21.36 4.30
N ALA A 127 27.42 -21.33 5.03
CA ALA A 127 27.46 -21.50 6.48
C ALA A 127 26.74 -20.37 7.26
N ALA A 128 26.72 -19.12 6.76
CA ALA A 128 26.01 -18.02 7.39
C ALA A 128 24.50 -18.04 7.09
N ILE A 129 24.12 -18.47 5.89
CA ILE A 129 22.71 -18.78 5.57
C ILE A 129 22.21 -19.94 6.45
N GLN A 130 23.05 -20.96 6.68
CA GLN A 130 22.77 -22.05 7.62
C GLN A 130 22.75 -21.57 9.08
N ALA A 131 23.58 -20.61 9.49
CA ALA A 131 23.53 -20.02 10.83
C ALA A 131 22.23 -19.25 11.07
N LEU A 132 21.75 -18.48 10.08
CA LEU A 132 20.44 -17.82 10.12
C LEU A 132 19.28 -18.83 10.21
N ALA A 133 19.40 -19.99 9.54
CA ALA A 133 18.42 -21.08 9.65
C ALA A 133 18.46 -21.77 11.03
N ALA A 134 19.66 -22.06 11.56
CA ALA A 134 19.84 -22.74 12.84
C ALA A 134 19.43 -21.88 14.05
N LEU A 135 19.73 -20.57 14.03
CA LEU A 135 19.34 -19.64 15.11
C LEU A 135 17.81 -19.42 15.20
N ALA A 136 17.05 -19.77 14.17
CA ALA A 136 15.58 -19.78 14.22
C ALA A 136 14.97 -21.04 14.87
N GLN A 137 15.78 -22.05 15.18
CA GLN A 137 15.31 -23.34 15.70
C GLN A 137 15.28 -23.41 17.24
N ASP A 138 16.16 -22.69 17.93
CA ASP A 138 16.33 -22.80 19.39
C ASP A 138 15.50 -21.75 20.18
N THR A 139 14.18 -21.99 20.26
CA THR A 139 13.26 -21.16 21.06
C THR A 139 12.34 -22.01 21.95
N ALA A 140 12.93 -22.78 22.86
CA ALA A 140 12.22 -23.46 23.94
C ALA A 140 12.32 -22.66 25.26
N PRO A 141 11.21 -22.19 25.87
CA PRO A 141 11.27 -21.52 27.16
C PRO A 141 11.58 -22.53 28.28
N ALA A 142 12.60 -22.24 29.09
CA ALA A 142 12.99 -23.10 30.21
C ALA A 142 11.92 -23.12 31.31
N ALA A 143 11.33 -24.30 31.57
CA ALA A 143 10.26 -24.49 32.55
C ALA A 143 10.79 -24.56 33.99
N GLY A 144 11.10 -23.42 34.59
CA GLY A 144 11.32 -23.29 36.04
C GLY A 144 9.99 -23.15 36.77
N ALA A 145 9.48 -24.24 37.36
CA ALA A 145 8.19 -24.24 38.06
C ALA A 145 8.35 -24.23 39.59
N GLU A 146 8.07 -23.08 40.22
CA GLU A 146 7.66 -23.05 41.62
C GLU A 146 6.16 -23.32 41.72
N ALA A 147 5.74 -24.16 42.66
CA ALA A 147 4.35 -24.65 42.75
C ALA A 147 3.49 -23.80 43.70
N PRO A 148 2.36 -23.23 43.25
CA PRO A 148 1.41 -22.56 44.11
C PRO A 148 0.49 -23.54 44.87
N GLU A 149 -0.08 -23.02 45.95
CA GLU A 149 -0.73 -23.74 47.05
C GLU A 149 -2.09 -24.40 46.69
N ALA A 150 -2.54 -25.36 47.52
CA ALA A 150 -3.64 -26.26 47.18
C ALA A 150 -5.03 -25.58 47.15
N ALA A 151 -5.65 -25.57 45.97
CA ALA A 151 -7.05 -25.17 45.78
C ALA A 151 -8.03 -26.25 46.30
N ARG A 152 -9.19 -25.79 46.77
CA ARG A 152 -10.21 -26.58 47.49
C ARG A 152 -11.00 -27.49 46.54
N ALA A 153 -11.30 -28.72 46.98
CA ALA A 153 -12.07 -29.68 46.19
C ALA A 153 -13.52 -29.21 45.93
N PRO A 154 -14.08 -29.43 44.72
CA PRO A 154 -15.47 -29.09 44.40
C PRO A 154 -16.47 -30.09 45.01
N GLU A 155 -17.69 -29.61 45.29
CA GLU A 155 -18.81 -30.45 45.70
C GLU A 155 -19.36 -31.30 44.53
N PRO A 156 -19.98 -32.47 44.82
CA PRO A 156 -20.58 -33.31 43.79
C PRO A 156 -21.80 -32.64 43.14
N PRO A 157 -22.03 -32.81 41.83
CA PRO A 157 -23.16 -32.21 41.14
C PRO A 157 -24.50 -32.80 41.58
N ALA A 158 -25.54 -31.97 41.59
CA ALA A 158 -26.92 -32.39 41.80
C ALA A 158 -27.38 -33.37 40.69
N PRO A 159 -28.35 -34.27 40.97
CA PRO A 159 -28.84 -35.22 39.98
C PRO A 159 -29.44 -34.50 38.76
N ALA A 160 -29.07 -34.97 37.57
CA ALA A 160 -29.54 -34.38 36.32
C ALA A 160 -31.06 -34.56 36.17
N ALA A 161 -31.77 -33.50 35.79
CA ALA A 161 -33.12 -33.61 35.27
C ALA A 161 -33.11 -34.39 33.94
N GLU A 162 -34.15 -35.19 33.69
CA GLU A 162 -34.24 -35.98 32.47
C GLU A 162 -34.21 -35.07 31.24
N LEU A 163 -33.26 -35.32 30.34
CA LEU A 163 -33.21 -34.66 29.03
C LEU A 163 -34.46 -35.06 28.23
N PRO A 164 -35.12 -34.12 27.53
CA PRO A 164 -36.18 -34.47 26.61
C PRO A 164 -35.65 -35.45 25.56
N PRO A 165 -36.49 -36.41 25.07
CA PRO A 165 -36.04 -37.42 24.13
C PRO A 165 -35.44 -36.75 22.90
N SER A 166 -34.26 -37.24 22.49
CA SER A 166 -33.56 -36.72 21.31
C SER A 166 -34.48 -36.73 20.09
N PRO A 167 -34.46 -35.70 19.22
CA PRO A 167 -35.16 -35.76 17.96
C PRO A 167 -34.73 -37.02 17.19
N PRO A 168 -35.61 -37.62 16.36
CA PRO A 168 -35.24 -38.79 15.58
C PRO A 168 -33.96 -38.47 14.78
N PRO A 169 -33.01 -39.41 14.68
CA PRO A 169 -31.77 -39.18 13.96
C PRO A 169 -32.12 -38.73 12.53
N TYR A 170 -31.38 -37.74 12.02
CA TYR A 170 -31.51 -37.30 10.64
C TYR A 170 -31.54 -38.54 9.73
N PRO A 171 -32.46 -38.62 8.76
CA PRO A 171 -32.48 -39.74 7.83
C PRO A 171 -31.09 -39.84 7.20
N ALA A 172 -30.47 -41.01 7.32
CA ALA A 172 -29.13 -41.24 6.79
C ALA A 172 -29.14 -40.79 5.31
N PRO A 173 -28.20 -39.93 4.89
CA PRO A 173 -28.26 -39.29 3.58
C PRO A 173 -28.34 -40.38 2.52
N ALA A 174 -29.50 -40.48 1.86
CA ALA A 174 -29.78 -41.51 0.86
C ALA A 174 -28.67 -41.47 -0.18
N GLU A 175 -27.89 -42.56 -0.30
CA GLU A 175 -26.47 -42.53 -0.66
C GLU A 175 -26.16 -41.47 -1.72
N ALA A 176 -25.64 -40.32 -1.25
CA ALA A 176 -25.26 -39.23 -2.14
C ALA A 176 -24.31 -39.83 -3.19
N PRO A 177 -24.67 -39.78 -4.49
CA PRO A 177 -24.13 -40.69 -5.47
C PRO A 177 -22.61 -40.61 -5.45
N ARG A 178 -21.96 -41.75 -5.17
CA ARG A 178 -20.49 -41.89 -5.07
C ARG A 178 -19.82 -41.82 -6.45
N ALA A 179 -20.18 -40.78 -7.21
CA ALA A 179 -19.36 -40.19 -8.25
C ALA A 179 -18.14 -39.48 -7.62
N ALA A 180 -17.29 -40.26 -6.95
CA ALA A 180 -15.86 -39.98 -7.02
C ALA A 180 -15.51 -39.99 -8.52
N PHE A 181 -14.96 -38.89 -9.03
CA PHE A 181 -14.73 -38.67 -10.47
C PHE A 181 -14.11 -39.92 -11.14
N PRO A 182 -14.86 -40.72 -11.92
CA PRO A 182 -14.41 -42.05 -12.29
C PRO A 182 -13.45 -41.98 -13.48
N GLY A 183 -12.15 -42.10 -13.21
CA GLY A 183 -11.14 -42.26 -14.26
C GLY A 183 -10.96 -41.06 -15.20
N ALA A 184 -11.34 -39.85 -14.75
CA ALA A 184 -10.88 -38.64 -15.42
C ALA A 184 -9.34 -38.58 -15.36
N ALA A 185 -8.73 -38.03 -16.41
CA ALA A 185 -7.37 -37.50 -16.31
C ALA A 185 -7.29 -36.48 -15.15
N PRO A 186 -6.09 -36.18 -14.59
CA PRO A 186 -5.95 -35.02 -13.71
C PRO A 186 -6.59 -33.82 -14.42
N PRO A 187 -7.55 -33.11 -13.79
CA PRO A 187 -8.38 -32.15 -14.51
C PRO A 187 -7.50 -31.10 -15.17
N GLU A 188 -7.67 -30.93 -16.49
CA GLU A 188 -7.16 -29.76 -17.21
C GLU A 188 -7.56 -28.52 -16.39
N PRO A 189 -6.62 -27.62 -16.09
CA PRO A 189 -6.69 -26.77 -14.90
C PRO A 189 -8.03 -26.04 -14.78
N LEU A 190 -8.91 -26.58 -13.94
CA LEU A 190 -10.31 -26.15 -13.82
C LEU A 190 -10.45 -24.75 -13.19
N ILE A 191 -9.31 -24.15 -12.84
CA ILE A 191 -9.11 -22.78 -12.40
C ILE A 191 -7.86 -22.22 -13.14
N GLU A 192 -7.89 -22.23 -14.48
CA GLU A 192 -7.05 -21.31 -15.27
C GLU A 192 -7.42 -19.85 -14.97
N ASP A 193 -6.45 -18.96 -15.17
CA ASP A 193 -6.30 -17.72 -14.42
C ASP A 193 -7.55 -16.83 -14.39
N ALA A 194 -8.21 -16.80 -13.23
CA ALA A 194 -9.38 -15.96 -12.97
C ALA A 194 -9.03 -14.48 -12.68
N SER A 195 -7.75 -14.11 -12.72
CA SER A 195 -7.27 -12.72 -12.55
C SER A 195 -7.05 -11.98 -13.87
N GLY A 196 -7.36 -12.60 -15.01
CA GLY A 196 -7.41 -11.93 -16.31
C GLY A 196 -8.53 -10.86 -16.41
N PRO A 197 -8.53 -10.05 -17.49
CA PRO A 197 -9.65 -9.14 -17.77
C PRO A 197 -10.95 -9.94 -17.98
N PRO A 198 -12.14 -9.31 -17.79
CA PRO A 198 -13.41 -10.01 -18.02
C PRO A 198 -13.47 -10.51 -19.48
N PRO A 199 -13.82 -11.80 -19.70
CA PRO A 199 -13.73 -12.41 -21.02
C PRO A 199 -14.65 -11.71 -22.02
N ARG A 200 -14.25 -11.70 -23.30
CA ARG A 200 -15.12 -11.22 -24.37
C ARG A 200 -16.34 -12.12 -24.47
N PHE A 201 -17.52 -11.54 -24.25
CA PHE A 201 -18.79 -12.25 -24.32
C PHE A 201 -19.36 -12.22 -25.73
N ARG A 202 -19.80 -13.39 -26.19
CA ARG A 202 -20.57 -13.56 -27.41
C ARG A 202 -22.01 -13.05 -27.21
N PRO A 203 -22.69 -12.57 -28.27
CA PRO A 203 -24.07 -12.11 -28.20
C PRO A 203 -25.11 -13.25 -28.10
N ASP A 204 -24.68 -14.52 -28.14
CA ASP A 204 -25.54 -15.69 -28.00
C ASP A 204 -26.29 -15.69 -26.65
N PRO A 205 -27.63 -15.78 -26.62
CA PRO A 205 -28.39 -15.77 -25.38
C PRO A 205 -28.16 -17.05 -24.56
N VAL A 206 -27.96 -16.90 -23.26
CA VAL A 206 -27.92 -18.04 -22.32
C VAL A 206 -29.35 -18.52 -22.07
N PRO A 207 -29.69 -19.81 -22.32
CA PRO A 207 -31.04 -20.31 -22.08
C PRO A 207 -31.41 -20.29 -20.59
N ASP A 208 -32.65 -19.92 -20.25
CA ASP A 208 -33.15 -19.83 -18.87
C ASP A 208 -32.86 -21.10 -18.06
N ALA A 209 -33.04 -22.29 -18.66
CA ALA A 209 -32.78 -23.57 -18.02
C ALA A 209 -31.30 -23.80 -17.64
N VAL A 210 -30.35 -23.14 -18.31
CA VAL A 210 -28.93 -23.11 -17.92
C VAL A 210 -28.75 -22.18 -16.73
N VAL A 211 -29.33 -20.97 -16.78
CA VAL A 211 -29.30 -20.00 -15.67
C VAL A 211 -29.89 -20.63 -14.40
N THR A 212 -31.00 -21.36 -14.49
CA THR A 212 -31.60 -22.08 -13.35
C THR A 212 -30.63 -23.09 -12.75
N ARG A 213 -29.94 -23.94 -13.53
CA ARG A 213 -28.98 -24.91 -13.00
C ARG A 213 -27.78 -24.26 -12.30
N VAL A 214 -27.30 -23.15 -12.86
CA VAL A 214 -26.24 -22.32 -12.26
C VAL A 214 -26.67 -21.72 -10.92
N LEU A 215 -27.89 -21.18 -10.84
CA LEU A 215 -28.45 -20.63 -9.59
C LEU A 215 -28.78 -21.73 -8.57
N GLU A 216 -29.24 -22.90 -8.99
CA GLU A 216 -29.43 -24.05 -8.10
C GLU A 216 -28.11 -24.52 -7.47
N ALA A 217 -27.02 -24.57 -8.25
CA ALA A 217 -25.70 -24.94 -7.72
C ALA A 217 -25.21 -23.90 -6.70
N ALA A 218 -25.39 -22.61 -6.98
CA ALA A 218 -25.13 -21.51 -6.05
C ALA A 218 -25.95 -21.66 -4.75
N HIS A 219 -27.24 -21.95 -4.88
CA HIS A 219 -28.17 -22.15 -3.76
C HIS A 219 -27.88 -23.41 -2.92
N ARG A 220 -27.11 -24.37 -3.44
CA ARG A 220 -26.62 -25.56 -2.69
C ARG A 220 -25.34 -25.31 -1.87
N ALA A 221 -24.81 -24.09 -1.84
CA ALA A 221 -23.62 -23.78 -1.04
C ALA A 221 -23.84 -23.97 0.48
N PRO A 222 -22.79 -24.31 1.26
CA PRO A 222 -22.89 -24.40 2.71
C PRO A 222 -23.01 -23.00 3.35
N ALA A 223 -23.87 -22.87 4.35
CA ALA A 223 -24.07 -21.62 5.09
C ALA A 223 -23.90 -21.85 6.59
N MET A 224 -23.06 -21.05 7.25
CA MET A 224 -22.75 -21.24 8.67
C MET A 224 -23.88 -20.71 9.56
N GLY A 225 -24.76 -21.62 10.01
CA GLY A 225 -25.83 -21.32 10.97
C GLY A 225 -27.01 -20.53 10.38
N LEU A 226 -27.17 -20.49 9.06
CA LEU A 226 -28.23 -19.73 8.38
C LEU A 226 -28.84 -20.53 7.22
N ALA A 227 -30.14 -20.36 7.02
CA ALA A 227 -30.85 -20.92 5.87
C ALA A 227 -30.66 -20.01 4.64
N GLN A 228 -29.50 -20.14 3.98
CA GLN A 228 -29.17 -19.50 2.70
C GLN A 228 -29.38 -17.97 2.73
N PRO A 229 -28.49 -17.19 3.37
CA PRO A 229 -28.62 -15.75 3.58
C PRO A 229 -28.42 -14.90 2.30
N TRP A 230 -28.67 -15.46 1.12
CA TRP A 230 -28.45 -14.80 -0.16
C TRP A 230 -29.70 -14.84 -1.05
N ASP A 231 -29.81 -13.84 -1.93
CA ASP A 231 -30.79 -13.81 -3.02
C ASP A 231 -30.07 -13.48 -4.35
N PHE A 232 -30.72 -13.80 -5.47
CA PHE A 232 -30.18 -13.62 -6.82
C PHE A 232 -31.10 -12.72 -7.65
N LEU A 233 -30.63 -11.53 -7.98
CA LEU A 233 -31.30 -10.59 -8.89
C LEU A 233 -30.74 -10.77 -10.30
N ILE A 234 -31.61 -11.12 -11.25
CA ILE A 234 -31.23 -11.45 -12.64
C ILE A 234 -31.66 -10.32 -13.57
N VAL A 235 -30.71 -9.75 -14.31
CA VAL A 235 -30.93 -8.63 -15.23
C VAL A 235 -30.59 -9.07 -16.66
N THR A 236 -31.62 -9.39 -17.44
CA THR A 236 -31.54 -9.75 -18.87
C THR A 236 -31.99 -8.61 -19.80
N ASP A 237 -32.63 -7.57 -19.26
CA ASP A 237 -33.08 -6.40 -20.01
C ASP A 237 -31.90 -5.55 -20.53
N PRO A 238 -31.77 -5.33 -21.86
CA PRO A 238 -30.71 -4.49 -22.42
C PRO A 238 -30.73 -3.04 -21.97
N ASP A 239 -31.89 -2.45 -21.64
CA ASP A 239 -31.96 -1.05 -21.20
C ASP A 239 -31.43 -0.90 -19.77
N THR A 240 -31.87 -1.74 -18.84
CA THR A 240 -31.32 -1.80 -17.48
C THR A 240 -29.81 -2.06 -17.51
N ARG A 241 -29.31 -2.95 -18.39
CA ARG A 241 -27.85 -3.17 -18.53
C ARG A 241 -27.11 -1.96 -19.12
N ARG A 242 -27.73 -1.17 -20.01
CA ARG A 242 -27.17 0.12 -20.47
C ARG A 242 -27.06 1.13 -19.33
N GLU A 243 -28.09 1.26 -18.49
CA GLU A 243 -28.04 2.18 -17.34
C GLU A 243 -26.95 1.82 -16.33
N LEU A 244 -26.80 0.53 -16.02
CA LEU A 244 -25.75 0.02 -15.13
C LEU A 244 -24.34 0.25 -15.71
N ARG A 245 -24.18 0.16 -17.04
CA ARG A 245 -22.92 0.49 -17.74
C ARG A 245 -22.59 1.98 -17.68
N GLU A 246 -23.58 2.87 -17.83
CA GLU A 246 -23.33 4.31 -17.67
C GLU A 246 -23.03 4.68 -16.20
N LEU A 247 -23.69 4.04 -15.23
CA LEU A 247 -23.35 4.18 -13.80
C LEU A 247 -21.90 3.77 -13.52
N ALA A 248 -21.45 2.63 -14.08
CA ALA A 248 -20.07 2.18 -13.99
C ALA A 248 -19.08 3.18 -14.64
N ARG A 249 -19.41 3.65 -15.85
CA ARG A 249 -18.63 4.66 -16.61
C ARG A 249 -18.46 5.96 -15.82
N GLU A 250 -19.55 6.48 -15.25
CA GLU A 250 -19.55 7.67 -14.41
C GLU A 250 -18.68 7.49 -13.17
N GLN A 251 -18.85 6.39 -12.43
CA GLN A 251 -18.09 6.13 -11.21
C GLN A 251 -16.61 5.87 -11.51
N ALA A 252 -16.29 5.24 -12.64
CA ALA A 252 -14.91 5.11 -13.14
C ALA A 252 -14.31 6.49 -13.46
N LEU A 253 -15.05 7.40 -14.11
CA LEU A 253 -14.63 8.78 -14.33
C LEU A 253 -14.41 9.54 -13.01
N ARG A 254 -15.29 9.35 -12.02
CA ARG A 254 -15.15 9.95 -10.68
C ARG A 254 -13.87 9.48 -9.98
N ARG A 255 -13.55 8.17 -10.02
CA ARG A 255 -12.33 7.61 -9.43
C ARG A 255 -11.05 7.96 -10.22
N ALA A 256 -11.10 7.97 -11.55
CA ALA A 256 -9.96 8.31 -12.41
C ALA A 256 -9.57 9.79 -12.29
N GLY A 257 -10.54 10.70 -12.13
CA GLY A 257 -10.31 12.12 -11.90
C GLY A 257 -9.50 12.79 -13.01
N ARG A 258 -8.21 13.09 -12.73
CA ARG A 258 -7.26 13.70 -13.68
C ARG A 258 -6.14 12.75 -14.16
N ARG A 259 -6.07 11.52 -13.65
CA ARG A 259 -5.08 10.52 -14.08
C ARG A 259 -5.32 10.12 -15.53
N ALA A 260 -4.26 9.94 -16.32
CA ALA A 260 -4.37 9.70 -17.76
C ALA A 260 -4.58 8.21 -18.03
N ARG A 261 -3.77 7.34 -17.42
CA ARG A 261 -3.88 5.87 -17.51
C ARG A 261 -5.26 5.39 -17.05
N ALA A 262 -5.72 5.90 -15.91
CA ALA A 262 -7.03 5.55 -15.34
C ALA A 262 -8.22 5.94 -16.23
N ARG A 263 -8.07 6.91 -17.15
CA ARG A 263 -9.11 7.29 -18.13
C ARG A 263 -9.18 6.35 -19.33
N GLY A 264 -8.10 5.66 -19.69
CA GLY A 264 -8.17 4.59 -20.69
C GLY A 264 -9.07 3.45 -20.21
N ALA A 265 -8.86 3.01 -18.97
CA ALA A 265 -9.66 1.97 -18.33
C ALA A 265 -11.16 2.32 -18.14
N VAL A 266 -11.57 3.60 -18.22
CA VAL A 266 -12.99 4.00 -18.12
C VAL A 266 -13.83 3.42 -19.26
N GLU A 267 -13.32 3.40 -20.49
CA GLU A 267 -14.08 2.87 -21.62
C GLU A 267 -14.25 1.34 -21.51
N GLU A 268 -13.32 0.65 -20.85
CA GLU A 268 -13.40 -0.79 -20.57
C GLU A 268 -14.21 -1.11 -19.29
N ALA A 269 -14.24 -0.20 -18.31
CA ALA A 269 -14.92 -0.38 -17.03
C ALA A 269 -16.43 -0.61 -17.20
N GLY A 270 -16.84 -1.88 -17.07
CA GLY A 270 -18.23 -2.30 -17.22
C GLY A 270 -18.61 -2.76 -18.63
N ARG A 271 -17.66 -2.87 -19.57
CA ARG A 271 -17.92 -3.36 -20.95
C ARG A 271 -18.69 -4.69 -20.96
N GLY A 272 -18.31 -5.62 -20.07
CA GLY A 272 -19.00 -6.91 -19.89
C GLY A 272 -20.46 -6.81 -19.46
N ILE A 273 -20.91 -5.70 -18.83
CA ILE A 273 -22.32 -5.51 -18.44
C ILE A 273 -23.21 -5.42 -19.69
N THR A 274 -22.75 -4.73 -20.72
CA THR A 274 -23.48 -4.60 -21.99
C THR A 274 -23.28 -5.79 -22.93
N GLU A 275 -22.11 -6.44 -22.90
CA GLU A 275 -21.80 -7.57 -23.80
C GLU A 275 -22.35 -8.91 -23.31
N ALA A 276 -22.35 -9.17 -22.01
CA ALA A 276 -22.96 -10.37 -21.47
C ALA A 276 -24.50 -10.34 -21.65
N PRO A 277 -25.13 -11.44 -22.07
CA PRO A 277 -26.59 -11.54 -22.20
C PRO A 277 -27.31 -11.56 -20.84
N VAL A 278 -26.62 -11.89 -19.74
CA VAL A 278 -27.17 -11.95 -18.39
C VAL A 278 -26.23 -11.23 -17.41
N SER A 279 -26.79 -10.40 -16.52
CA SER A 279 -26.11 -9.99 -15.28
C SER A 279 -26.80 -10.61 -14.06
N VAL A 280 -26.01 -11.13 -13.13
CA VAL A 280 -26.48 -11.71 -11.87
C VAL A 280 -25.90 -10.89 -10.71
N ILE A 281 -26.75 -10.25 -9.94
CA ILE A 281 -26.37 -9.56 -8.70
C ILE A 281 -26.73 -10.48 -7.54
N VAL A 282 -25.76 -10.80 -6.70
CA VAL A 282 -25.95 -11.61 -5.49
C VAL A 282 -26.01 -10.67 -4.30
N THR A 283 -27.12 -10.68 -3.57
CA THR A 283 -27.29 -9.90 -2.34
C THR A 283 -27.20 -10.79 -1.10
N VAL A 284 -26.83 -10.21 0.04
CA VAL A 284 -26.83 -10.84 1.36
C VAL A 284 -27.93 -10.21 2.20
N ASP A 285 -28.72 -11.05 2.85
CA ASP A 285 -29.62 -10.68 3.94
C ASP A 285 -28.93 -11.03 5.28
N PRO A 286 -28.20 -10.08 5.92
CA PRO A 286 -27.56 -10.31 7.21
C PRO A 286 -28.59 -10.48 8.36
N THR A 287 -29.89 -10.25 8.11
CA THR A 287 -30.96 -10.40 9.09
C THR A 287 -31.57 -11.80 9.09
N ARG A 288 -31.56 -12.52 7.94
CA ARG A 288 -32.15 -13.86 7.74
C ARG A 288 -31.80 -14.84 8.86
N GLY A 289 -32.68 -15.81 9.11
CA GLY A 289 -32.51 -16.85 10.13
C GLY A 289 -32.56 -16.34 11.59
N THR A 290 -32.52 -17.27 12.55
CA THR A 290 -32.70 -16.94 13.97
C THR A 290 -31.55 -16.12 14.56
N GLN A 291 -31.88 -15.13 15.40
CA GLN A 291 -30.89 -14.28 16.07
C GLN A 291 -29.90 -15.09 16.94
N HIS A 292 -30.37 -16.19 17.53
CA HIS A 292 -29.62 -17.04 18.47
C HIS A 292 -28.82 -18.18 17.83
N THR A 293 -28.60 -18.23 16.50
CA THR A 293 -27.83 -19.37 15.95
C THR A 293 -26.38 -19.35 16.44
N ALA A 294 -25.88 -20.52 16.84
CA ALA A 294 -24.50 -20.73 17.29
C ALA A 294 -23.49 -20.14 16.28
N GLY A 295 -22.47 -19.46 16.80
CA GLY A 295 -21.44 -18.77 16.00
C GLY A 295 -21.82 -17.37 15.52
N ARG A 296 -23.10 -17.03 15.31
CA ARG A 296 -23.52 -15.72 14.75
C ARG A 296 -23.05 -14.52 15.60
N HIS A 297 -23.10 -14.63 16.93
CA HIS A 297 -22.59 -13.61 17.85
C HIS A 297 -21.05 -13.51 17.88
N ALA A 298 -20.34 -14.62 17.61
CA ALA A 298 -18.88 -14.65 17.62
C ALA A 298 -18.27 -14.16 16.30
N GLN A 299 -18.97 -14.37 15.17
CA GLN A 299 -18.51 -13.95 13.85
C GLN A 299 -19.66 -13.40 12.98
N PRO A 300 -20.12 -12.14 13.23
CA PRO A 300 -21.28 -11.55 12.54
C PRO A 300 -21.17 -11.47 11.01
N ARG A 301 -19.95 -11.49 10.46
CA ARG A 301 -19.67 -11.49 9.00
C ARG A 301 -19.95 -12.83 8.30
N SER A 302 -20.36 -13.87 9.03
CA SER A 302 -20.59 -15.22 8.50
C SER A 302 -21.64 -15.30 7.36
N ALA A 303 -22.62 -14.39 7.34
CA ALA A 303 -23.60 -14.30 6.25
C ALA A 303 -22.94 -13.98 4.91
N GLY A 304 -22.06 -12.96 4.89
CA GLY A 304 -21.30 -12.57 3.70
C GLY A 304 -20.38 -13.68 3.20
N TYR A 305 -19.64 -14.34 4.10
CA TYR A 305 -18.80 -15.50 3.73
C TYR A 305 -19.62 -16.65 3.13
N SER A 306 -20.82 -16.90 3.66
CA SER A 306 -21.73 -17.92 3.12
C SER A 306 -22.20 -17.56 1.70
N ALA A 307 -22.50 -16.28 1.44
CA ALA A 307 -22.80 -15.81 0.08
C ALA A 307 -21.59 -15.88 -0.86
N THR A 308 -20.36 -15.67 -0.39
CA THR A 308 -19.14 -15.90 -1.20
C THR A 308 -19.01 -17.36 -1.64
N LEU A 309 -19.42 -18.32 -0.81
CA LEU A 309 -19.45 -19.74 -1.19
C LEU A 309 -20.55 -20.03 -2.22
N ALA A 310 -21.70 -19.35 -2.14
CA ALA A 310 -22.74 -19.40 -3.18
C ALA A 310 -22.21 -18.85 -4.53
N VAL A 311 -21.47 -17.74 -4.52
CA VAL A 311 -20.81 -17.18 -5.71
C VAL A 311 -19.75 -18.15 -6.28
N SER A 312 -18.96 -18.81 -5.42
CA SER A 312 -17.98 -19.81 -5.86
C SER A 312 -18.63 -21.02 -6.54
N ASN A 313 -19.73 -21.53 -5.98
CA ASN A 313 -20.53 -22.59 -6.61
C ASN A 313 -21.15 -22.14 -7.94
N LEU A 314 -21.66 -20.90 -8.01
CA LEU A 314 -22.21 -20.28 -9.22
C LEU A 314 -21.15 -20.28 -10.34
N TRP A 315 -19.94 -19.82 -10.03
CA TRP A 315 -18.82 -19.73 -10.97
C TRP A 315 -18.39 -21.09 -11.51
N GLN A 316 -18.28 -22.10 -10.65
CA GLN A 316 -17.95 -23.47 -11.04
C GLN A 316 -19.04 -24.10 -11.92
N ALA A 317 -20.32 -23.93 -11.56
CA ALA A 317 -21.43 -24.45 -12.35
C ALA A 317 -21.54 -23.77 -13.73
N ALA A 318 -21.38 -22.45 -13.77
CA ALA A 318 -21.40 -21.70 -15.04
C ALA A 318 -20.23 -22.10 -15.96
N ARG A 319 -19.02 -22.30 -15.42
CA ARG A 319 -17.89 -22.87 -16.20
C ARG A 319 -18.22 -24.27 -16.74
N ALA A 320 -18.86 -25.13 -15.95
CA ALA A 320 -19.27 -26.47 -16.39
C ALA A 320 -20.37 -26.46 -17.48
N GLU A 321 -21.17 -25.39 -17.54
CA GLU A 321 -22.16 -25.13 -18.60
C GLU A 321 -21.55 -24.42 -19.83
N GLY A 322 -20.23 -24.25 -19.88
CA GLY A 322 -19.52 -23.59 -20.98
C GLY A 322 -19.61 -22.05 -20.98
N LEU A 323 -20.03 -21.45 -19.87
CA LEU A 323 -20.15 -20.00 -19.71
C LEU A 323 -18.85 -19.38 -19.16
N GLY A 324 -18.51 -18.21 -19.68
CA GLY A 324 -17.60 -17.28 -19.02
C GLY A 324 -18.33 -16.46 -17.96
N LEU A 325 -17.56 -15.91 -17.02
CA LEU A 325 -18.03 -14.96 -16.01
C LEU A 325 -17.05 -13.80 -15.89
N GLY A 326 -17.55 -12.61 -15.56
CA GLY A 326 -16.74 -11.45 -15.20
C GLY A 326 -17.30 -10.77 -13.95
N TRP A 327 -16.50 -10.68 -12.89
CA TRP A 327 -16.89 -9.98 -11.67
C TRP A 327 -16.72 -8.46 -11.87
N VAL A 328 -17.76 -7.69 -11.58
CA VAL A 328 -17.72 -6.22 -11.59
C VAL A 328 -17.48 -5.71 -10.16
N THR A 329 -16.34 -5.09 -9.93
CA THR A 329 -15.82 -4.72 -8.59
C THR A 329 -15.75 -3.21 -8.33
N PHE A 330 -16.19 -2.39 -9.29
CA PHE A 330 -16.03 -0.93 -9.28
C PHE A 330 -17.35 -0.15 -9.12
N PHE A 331 -18.39 -0.77 -8.57
CA PHE A 331 -19.58 -0.02 -8.16
C PHE A 331 -19.37 0.67 -6.80
N ASP A 332 -20.09 1.76 -6.55
CA ASP A 332 -20.54 2.14 -5.21
C ASP A 332 -21.84 1.36 -4.93
N ASP A 333 -21.83 0.55 -3.87
CA ASP A 333 -22.92 -0.37 -3.58
C ASP A 333 -24.25 0.33 -3.28
N ARG A 334 -24.23 1.59 -2.81
CA ARG A 334 -25.45 2.36 -2.54
C ARG A 334 -26.06 2.89 -3.81
N GLU A 335 -25.27 3.50 -4.69
CA GLU A 335 -25.76 3.96 -5.99
C GLU A 335 -26.28 2.77 -6.85
N LEU A 336 -25.62 1.61 -6.77
CA LEU A 336 -26.07 0.36 -7.41
C LEU A 336 -27.38 -0.15 -6.78
N ALA A 337 -27.48 -0.18 -5.46
CA ALA A 337 -28.68 -0.60 -4.74
C ALA A 337 -29.88 0.32 -5.04
N GLU A 338 -29.67 1.63 -5.07
CA GLU A 338 -30.70 2.61 -5.45
C GLU A 338 -31.17 2.40 -6.90
N ARG A 339 -30.25 2.16 -7.85
CA ARG A 339 -30.62 1.92 -9.26
C ARG A 339 -31.41 0.62 -9.46
N LEU A 340 -31.12 -0.41 -8.66
CA LEU A 340 -31.76 -1.72 -8.72
C LEU A 340 -32.91 -1.90 -7.71
N ALA A 341 -33.31 -0.85 -7.00
CA ALA A 341 -34.31 -0.86 -5.93
C ALA A 341 -34.06 -1.93 -4.84
N ILE A 342 -32.79 -2.27 -4.58
CA ILE A 342 -32.39 -3.23 -3.55
C ILE A 342 -32.68 -2.63 -2.16
N PRO A 343 -33.43 -3.31 -1.28
CA PRO A 343 -33.75 -2.81 0.06
C PRO A 343 -32.50 -2.51 0.89
N ALA A 344 -32.48 -1.37 1.58
CA ALA A 344 -31.32 -0.85 2.33
C ALA A 344 -30.89 -1.68 3.58
N HIS A 345 -31.43 -2.88 3.78
CA HIS A 345 -30.96 -3.86 4.77
C HIS A 345 -30.21 -5.04 4.13
N LEU A 346 -30.14 -5.09 2.79
CA LEU A 346 -29.37 -6.06 2.03
C LEU A 346 -28.02 -5.47 1.62
N GLU A 347 -26.98 -6.29 1.66
CA GLU A 347 -25.63 -5.97 1.19
C GLU A 347 -25.41 -6.58 -0.20
N VAL A 348 -24.62 -5.96 -1.09
CA VAL A 348 -24.26 -6.58 -2.38
C VAL A 348 -23.01 -7.45 -2.17
N ALA A 349 -23.11 -8.76 -2.41
CA ALA A 349 -21.97 -9.69 -2.33
C ALA A 349 -21.19 -9.74 -3.64
N ALA A 350 -21.87 -9.70 -4.79
CA ALA A 350 -21.23 -9.78 -6.10
C ALA A 350 -22.12 -9.20 -7.20
N PHE A 351 -21.48 -8.67 -8.25
CA PHE A 351 -22.10 -8.39 -9.55
C PHE A 351 -21.36 -9.22 -10.59
N LEU A 352 -22.05 -10.12 -11.29
CA LEU A 352 -21.47 -11.07 -12.24
C LEU A 352 -22.07 -10.85 -13.64
N CYS A 353 -21.22 -10.60 -14.62
CA CYS A 353 -21.58 -10.67 -16.04
C CYS A 353 -21.44 -12.13 -16.50
N VAL A 354 -22.46 -12.71 -17.14
CA VAL A 354 -22.52 -14.14 -17.49
C VAL A 354 -22.95 -14.35 -18.94
N GLY A 355 -22.19 -15.14 -19.69
CA GLY A 355 -22.44 -15.41 -21.11
C GLY A 355 -21.45 -16.42 -21.70
N TYR A 356 -21.67 -16.84 -22.95
CA TYR A 356 -20.67 -17.62 -23.68
C TYR A 356 -19.46 -16.75 -24.04
N ALA A 357 -18.24 -17.26 -23.90
CA ALA A 357 -17.01 -16.52 -24.21
C ALA A 357 -16.54 -16.76 -25.66
N ASP A 358 -15.75 -15.83 -26.21
CA ASP A 358 -15.07 -16.01 -27.50
C ASP A 358 -13.92 -17.04 -27.42
N ALA A 359 -13.25 -17.15 -26.27
CA ALA A 359 -12.22 -18.16 -25.99
C ALA A 359 -12.84 -19.44 -25.40
N PRO A 360 -12.32 -20.64 -25.74
CA PRO A 360 -12.79 -21.89 -25.15
C PRO A 360 -12.45 -21.96 -23.66
N ALA A 361 -13.31 -22.63 -22.87
CA ALA A 361 -12.97 -22.99 -21.50
C ALA A 361 -11.82 -24.02 -21.52
N GLY A 362 -10.72 -23.75 -20.80
CA GLY A 362 -9.50 -24.55 -20.88
C GLY A 362 -8.44 -23.99 -21.85
N ALA A 363 -8.56 -22.74 -22.28
CA ALA A 363 -7.44 -21.97 -22.79
C ALA A 363 -7.06 -20.88 -21.79
N ALA A 364 -5.90 -21.02 -21.15
CA ALA A 364 -5.23 -19.91 -20.51
C ALA A 364 -5.06 -18.77 -21.53
N GLU A 365 -5.63 -17.59 -21.25
CA GLU A 365 -5.21 -16.40 -21.99
C GLU A 365 -3.69 -16.26 -21.81
N PRO A 366 -2.94 -15.95 -22.88
CA PRO A 366 -1.51 -15.75 -22.77
C PRO A 366 -1.28 -14.62 -21.77
N ALA A 367 -0.70 -14.97 -20.61
CA ALA A 367 -0.53 -14.06 -19.49
C ALA A 367 0.09 -12.76 -20.00
N ALA A 368 -0.71 -11.68 -19.99
CA ALA A 368 -0.43 -10.45 -20.74
C ALA A 368 0.98 -9.94 -20.46
N GLU A 369 1.67 -9.27 -21.39
CA GLU A 369 3.10 -8.96 -21.19
C GLU A 369 3.37 -8.18 -19.88
N GLY A 370 4.09 -8.84 -18.97
CA GLY A 370 4.30 -8.39 -17.59
C GLY A 370 3.18 -8.76 -16.60
N ALA A 371 2.36 -9.76 -16.88
CA ALA A 371 1.49 -10.40 -15.89
C ALA A 371 2.34 -10.81 -14.70
N ALA A 372 1.96 -10.33 -13.53
CA ALA A 372 2.83 -10.37 -12.38
C ALA A 372 2.93 -11.79 -11.80
N PRO A 373 4.07 -12.18 -11.22
CA PRO A 373 4.27 -13.54 -10.73
C PRO A 373 3.26 -13.86 -9.62
N VAL A 374 2.48 -14.93 -9.82
CA VAL A 374 1.51 -15.43 -8.84
C VAL A 374 2.22 -15.75 -7.53
N ARG A 375 1.72 -15.19 -6.41
CA ARG A 375 2.23 -15.43 -5.07
C ARG A 375 2.28 -16.95 -4.78
N PRO A 376 3.46 -17.51 -4.42
CA PRO A 376 3.58 -18.95 -4.23
C PRO A 376 2.83 -19.44 -2.99
N LEU A 377 2.36 -20.68 -3.02
CA LEU A 377 1.59 -21.28 -1.92
C LEU A 377 2.38 -21.34 -0.59
N SER A 378 3.73 -21.42 -0.65
CA SER A 378 4.60 -21.32 0.53
C SER A 378 4.35 -20.03 1.33
N TRP A 379 4.00 -18.94 0.66
CA TRP A 379 3.69 -17.66 1.29
C TRP A 379 2.26 -17.57 1.84
N ALA A 380 1.36 -18.49 1.50
CA ALA A 380 -0.01 -18.50 2.04
C ALA A 380 -0.16 -19.43 3.25
N VAL A 381 0.68 -20.47 3.35
CA VAL A 381 0.64 -21.46 4.44
C VAL A 381 1.52 -21.03 5.61
N HIS A 382 1.01 -21.25 6.83
CA HIS A 382 1.70 -20.98 8.09
C HIS A 382 1.60 -22.20 9.02
N ASN A 383 2.74 -22.70 9.49
CA ASN A 383 2.83 -23.87 10.37
C ASN A 383 2.76 -23.46 11.84
N GLU A 384 1.74 -23.94 12.57
CA GLU A 384 1.38 -23.64 13.97
C GLU A 384 1.06 -22.16 14.32
N ARG A 385 1.81 -21.20 13.77
CA ARG A 385 1.68 -19.76 14.08
C ARG A 385 1.92 -18.90 12.83
N TYR A 386 1.24 -17.76 12.76
CA TYR A 386 1.52 -16.75 11.74
C TYR A 386 3.01 -16.34 11.76
N GLY A 387 3.58 -16.03 10.60
CA GLY A 387 5.01 -15.82 10.39
C GLY A 387 5.81 -17.10 10.07
N ARG A 388 5.44 -18.29 10.57
CA ARG A 388 6.15 -19.55 10.27
C ARG A 388 5.76 -20.12 8.89
N ARG A 389 6.18 -19.46 7.82
CA ARG A 389 5.83 -19.80 6.42
C ARG A 389 6.47 -21.12 5.98
N GLY A 390 5.76 -21.89 5.16
CA GLY A 390 6.21 -23.17 4.64
C GLY A 390 5.05 -24.12 4.32
N LEU A 391 5.26 -25.07 3.39
CA LEU A 391 4.26 -26.09 3.07
C LEU A 391 4.21 -27.18 4.16
N PRO A 392 3.10 -27.93 4.31
CA PRO A 392 3.01 -29.03 5.26
C PRO A 392 4.11 -30.07 5.01
N GLY A 393 4.85 -30.44 6.07
CA GLY A 393 5.97 -31.37 5.98
C GLY A 393 7.30 -30.76 5.49
N THR A 394 7.37 -29.44 5.28
CA THR A 394 8.64 -28.72 5.02
C THR A 394 9.09 -27.93 6.24
N GLU A 395 10.40 -27.74 6.41
CA GLU A 395 10.92 -26.85 7.47
C GLU A 395 10.48 -25.40 7.22
N PRO A 396 9.92 -24.70 8.23
CA PRO A 396 9.53 -23.31 8.07
C PRO A 396 10.70 -22.39 7.74
N ARG A 397 10.47 -21.39 6.89
CA ARG A 397 11.45 -20.34 6.54
C ARG A 397 10.86 -18.96 6.78
N SER A 398 11.70 -17.97 7.06
CA SER A 398 11.29 -16.56 7.00
C SER A 398 11.13 -16.13 5.54
N LEU A 399 10.20 -15.21 5.30
CA LEU A 399 9.99 -14.62 3.98
C LEU A 399 11.23 -13.85 3.51
N VAL A 400 11.98 -13.27 4.45
CA VAL A 400 13.30 -12.67 4.17
C VAL A 400 14.23 -13.72 3.53
N ALA A 401 14.42 -14.88 4.16
CA ALA A 401 15.34 -15.90 3.65
C ALA A 401 14.89 -16.51 2.30
N GLU A 402 13.59 -16.68 2.10
CA GLU A 402 13.04 -17.12 0.80
C GLU A 402 13.26 -16.05 -0.29
N THR A 403 13.15 -14.77 0.07
CA THR A 403 13.36 -13.64 -0.86
C THR A 403 14.85 -13.45 -1.19
N LEU A 404 15.77 -13.58 -0.23
CA LEU A 404 17.21 -13.53 -0.51
C LEU A 404 17.63 -14.61 -1.52
N ALA A 405 17.02 -15.80 -1.46
CA ALA A 405 17.28 -16.89 -2.40
C ALA A 405 16.64 -16.70 -3.80
N LEU A 406 15.79 -15.68 -3.98
CA LEU A 406 15.16 -15.32 -5.26
C LEU A 406 15.84 -14.12 -5.95
N VAL A 407 16.63 -13.33 -5.22
CA VAL A 407 17.49 -12.30 -5.82
C VAL A 407 18.51 -12.98 -6.73
N ARG A 408 18.69 -12.40 -7.92
CA ARG A 408 19.61 -12.87 -8.96
C ARG A 408 20.28 -11.65 -9.60
N PRO A 409 21.53 -11.76 -10.10
CA PRO A 409 22.18 -10.71 -10.90
C PRO A 409 21.32 -10.26 -12.11
N PRO A 410 21.65 -9.12 -12.75
CA PRO A 410 20.94 -8.65 -13.92
C PRO A 410 21.12 -9.60 -15.11
N ASP A 411 20.23 -9.54 -16.08
CA ASP A 411 20.43 -10.20 -17.37
C ASP A 411 21.47 -9.42 -18.20
N GLU A 412 22.71 -9.91 -18.19
CA GLU A 412 23.80 -9.33 -18.98
C GLU A 412 23.53 -9.32 -20.49
N ALA A 413 22.73 -10.26 -21.01
CA ALA A 413 22.44 -10.34 -22.43
C ALA A 413 21.44 -9.25 -22.83
N ALA A 414 20.43 -9.01 -21.99
CA ALA A 414 19.51 -7.89 -22.16
C ALA A 414 20.22 -6.53 -21.99
N ALA A 415 21.14 -6.42 -21.02
CA ALA A 415 21.97 -5.22 -20.83
C ALA A 415 22.87 -4.95 -22.05
N ARG A 416 23.64 -5.93 -22.52
CA ARG A 416 24.46 -5.81 -23.74
C ARG A 416 23.61 -5.47 -24.97
N ALA A 417 22.46 -6.11 -25.16
CA ALA A 417 21.57 -5.80 -26.28
C ALA A 417 20.99 -4.38 -26.20
N ALA A 418 20.79 -3.82 -25.00
CA ALA A 418 20.41 -2.41 -24.82
C ALA A 418 21.60 -1.47 -25.12
N ARG A 419 22.81 -1.80 -24.68
CA ARG A 419 24.04 -1.08 -25.05
C ARG A 419 24.23 -1.07 -26.58
N GLU A 420 24.05 -2.19 -27.26
CA GLU A 420 24.09 -2.33 -28.72
C GLU A 420 22.93 -1.63 -29.47
N ARG A 421 21.82 -1.30 -28.79
CA ARG A 421 20.78 -0.38 -29.31
C ARG A 421 21.24 1.07 -29.15
N LEU A 422 21.65 1.46 -27.94
CA LEU A 422 22.12 2.82 -27.62
C LEU A 422 23.30 3.23 -28.50
N ASP A 423 24.33 2.40 -28.62
CA ASP A 423 25.54 2.71 -29.39
C ASP A 423 25.29 2.80 -30.93
N ARG A 424 24.11 2.40 -31.41
CA ARG A 424 23.63 2.64 -32.79
C ARG A 424 22.87 3.96 -32.96
N MET A 425 22.48 4.64 -31.87
CA MET A 425 21.78 5.92 -31.92
C MET A 425 22.76 7.07 -32.17
N ALA A 426 22.40 8.00 -33.06
CA ALA A 426 23.21 9.20 -33.32
C ALA A 426 23.23 10.11 -32.09
N GLY A 427 24.43 10.39 -31.54
CA GLY A 427 24.60 11.24 -30.36
C GLY A 427 24.49 10.49 -29.02
N ALA A 428 24.50 9.15 -29.01
CA ALA A 428 24.43 8.34 -27.79
C ALA A 428 25.55 8.65 -26.78
N GLU A 429 26.71 9.09 -27.25
CA GLU A 429 27.83 9.53 -26.43
C GLU A 429 27.48 10.71 -25.50
N ALA A 430 26.45 11.50 -25.83
CA ALA A 430 25.97 12.59 -25.02
C ALA A 430 25.01 12.16 -23.87
N LEU A 431 24.57 10.89 -23.84
CA LEU A 431 23.64 10.40 -22.80
C LEU A 431 24.31 10.20 -21.43
N GLY A 432 25.61 9.89 -21.40
CA GLY A 432 26.39 9.67 -20.19
C GLY A 432 25.70 8.72 -19.19
N ALA A 433 25.50 9.20 -17.95
CA ALA A 433 24.85 8.44 -16.88
C ALA A 433 23.40 8.01 -17.18
N LEU A 434 22.70 8.64 -18.14
CA LEU A 434 21.38 8.20 -18.57
C LEU A 434 21.47 6.92 -19.43
N GLY A 435 22.56 6.77 -20.21
CA GLY A 435 22.88 5.54 -20.94
C GLY A 435 23.34 4.40 -20.02
N GLU A 436 24.16 4.72 -19.00
CA GLU A 436 24.50 3.78 -17.91
C GLU A 436 23.23 3.25 -17.21
N LEU A 437 22.26 4.12 -16.93
CA LEU A 437 20.97 3.74 -16.35
C LEU A 437 20.11 2.91 -17.32
N ALA A 438 20.04 3.28 -18.60
CA ALA A 438 19.28 2.58 -19.63
C ALA A 438 19.72 1.12 -19.79
N GLU A 439 21.04 0.88 -19.93
CA GLU A 439 21.63 -0.45 -19.95
C GLU A 439 21.29 -1.25 -18.70
N ARG A 440 21.45 -0.66 -17.51
CA ARG A 440 21.16 -1.34 -16.23
C ARG A 440 19.68 -1.71 -16.08
N LEU A 441 18.76 -0.87 -16.53
CA LEU A 441 17.31 -1.14 -16.46
C LEU A 441 16.89 -2.30 -17.37
N ALA A 442 17.48 -2.43 -18.56
CA ALA A 442 17.19 -3.53 -19.47
C ALA A 442 17.52 -4.91 -18.87
N GLY A 443 18.61 -4.99 -18.10
CA GLY A 443 18.99 -6.20 -17.36
C GLY A 443 18.07 -6.56 -16.18
N LEU A 444 17.10 -5.70 -15.83
CA LEU A 444 16.18 -5.91 -14.71
C LEU A 444 14.76 -6.24 -15.20
N ALA A 445 14.08 -5.26 -15.77
CA ALA A 445 12.63 -5.30 -16.03
C ALA A 445 12.27 -5.74 -17.46
N GLY A 446 13.26 -6.00 -18.32
CA GLY A 446 13.05 -6.16 -19.76
C GLY A 446 12.59 -4.85 -20.43
N PRO A 447 11.98 -4.92 -21.63
CA PRO A 447 11.64 -3.74 -22.43
C PRO A 447 10.36 -3.00 -21.95
N ALA A 448 9.64 -3.50 -20.95
CA ALA A 448 8.28 -3.05 -20.60
C ALA A 448 8.20 -1.66 -19.93
N GLY A 449 9.33 -1.00 -19.65
CA GLY A 449 9.38 0.31 -19.00
C GLY A 449 9.01 0.30 -17.51
N PRO A 450 9.14 1.44 -16.80
CA PRO A 450 8.91 1.56 -15.36
C PRO A 450 7.45 1.88 -14.99
N ASP A 451 6.49 1.72 -15.92
CA ASP A 451 5.09 2.11 -15.72
C ASP A 451 4.11 0.93 -15.69
N PRO A 452 3.15 0.89 -14.74
CA PRO A 452 2.85 1.90 -13.74
C PRO A 452 3.86 1.87 -12.58
N ALA A 453 3.98 2.99 -11.88
CA ALA A 453 4.85 3.11 -10.72
C ALA A 453 4.07 3.45 -9.45
N ALA A 454 4.56 2.98 -8.29
CA ALA A 454 3.94 3.18 -6.99
C ALA A 454 4.91 3.82 -5.99
N LEU A 455 4.49 4.92 -5.33
CA LEU A 455 5.18 5.53 -4.20
C LEU A 455 4.69 4.91 -2.89
N VAL A 456 5.60 4.27 -2.18
CA VAL A 456 5.38 3.66 -0.87
C VAL A 456 5.99 4.52 0.23
N VAL A 457 5.16 4.96 1.18
CA VAL A 457 5.59 5.69 2.37
C VAL A 457 5.31 4.85 3.62
N PHE A 458 6.38 4.40 4.28
CA PHE A 458 6.31 3.64 5.53
C PHE A 458 6.39 4.59 6.72
N ALA A 459 5.38 4.56 7.59
CA ALA A 459 5.25 5.44 8.74
C ALA A 459 5.57 4.70 10.05
N ALA A 460 6.52 5.26 10.81
CA ALA A 460 6.91 4.81 12.14
C ALA A 460 7.38 5.98 13.00
N ASP A 461 7.17 5.87 14.32
CA ASP A 461 7.67 6.82 15.31
C ASP A 461 8.93 6.26 16.00
N HIS A 462 9.82 7.16 16.44
CA HIS A 462 11.10 6.81 17.06
C HIS A 462 11.15 7.22 18.52
N GLY A 463 11.48 6.31 19.43
CA GLY A 463 11.57 6.61 20.87
C GLY A 463 12.62 7.66 21.22
N VAL A 464 13.70 7.74 20.42
CA VAL A 464 14.78 8.73 20.52
C VAL A 464 14.39 10.13 20.02
N ALA A 465 13.31 10.22 19.23
CA ALA A 465 12.78 11.47 18.70
C ALA A 465 11.24 11.45 18.79
N PRO A 466 10.66 11.55 20.01
CA PRO A 466 9.23 11.37 20.23
C PRO A 466 8.38 12.27 19.33
N ALA A 467 7.36 11.67 18.71
CA ALA A 467 6.49 12.35 17.76
C ALA A 467 5.77 13.56 18.41
N PRO A 468 5.64 14.69 17.70
CA PRO A 468 4.89 15.84 18.20
C PRO A 468 3.38 15.50 18.31
N PRO A 469 2.65 16.10 19.25
CA PRO A 469 1.22 15.84 19.41
C PRO A 469 0.43 16.33 18.20
N GLY A 470 -0.22 15.41 17.48
CA GLY A 470 -1.00 15.70 16.28
C GLY A 470 -1.31 14.46 15.45
N PRO A 471 -1.84 14.61 14.23
CA PRO A 471 -1.85 13.53 13.23
C PRO A 471 -0.41 13.19 12.80
N PRO A 472 -0.13 11.95 12.37
CA PRO A 472 1.20 11.57 11.92
C PRO A 472 1.65 12.38 10.68
N PRO A 473 2.95 12.70 10.52
CA PRO A 473 3.47 13.55 9.46
C PRO A 473 3.62 12.81 8.11
N VAL A 474 2.54 12.18 7.66
CA VAL A 474 2.43 11.44 6.40
C VAL A 474 1.73 12.27 5.32
N PRO A 475 1.92 11.95 4.02
CA PRO A 475 1.11 12.53 2.95
C PRO A 475 -0.40 12.37 3.19
N HIS A 476 -1.16 13.40 2.83
CA HIS A 476 -2.63 13.42 2.84
C HIS A 476 -3.14 14.01 1.51
N GLU A 477 -4.45 13.99 1.27
CA GLU A 477 -5.03 14.69 0.11
C GLU A 477 -4.71 16.19 0.19
N GLY A 478 -4.12 16.74 -0.87
CA GLY A 478 -3.65 18.13 -0.88
C GLY A 478 -2.28 18.34 -0.22
N SER A 479 -1.52 17.28 0.08
CA SER A 479 -0.09 17.38 0.39
C SER A 479 0.76 17.56 -0.88
N LEU A 480 2.08 17.82 -0.73
CA LEU A 480 2.98 17.94 -1.89
C LEU A 480 3.15 16.61 -2.63
N ALA A 481 3.43 15.53 -1.89
CA ALA A 481 3.61 14.19 -2.44
C ALA A 481 2.37 13.72 -3.22
N ASP A 482 1.19 13.87 -2.63
CA ASP A 482 -0.11 13.56 -3.25
C ASP A 482 -0.37 14.36 -4.55
N ARG A 483 -0.03 15.66 -4.56
CA ARG A 483 -0.09 16.49 -5.79
C ARG A 483 0.90 16.02 -6.86
N LEU A 484 2.11 15.64 -6.48
CA LEU A 484 3.14 15.16 -7.40
C LEU A 484 2.80 13.77 -7.94
N ALA A 485 2.33 12.84 -7.10
CA ALA A 485 1.90 11.50 -7.50
C ALA A 485 0.76 11.55 -8.52
N ARG A 486 -0.30 12.35 -8.26
CA ARG A 486 -1.37 12.59 -9.24
C ARG A 486 -0.91 13.28 -10.53
N ARG A 487 0.23 13.99 -10.54
CA ARG A 487 0.81 14.61 -11.75
C ARG A 487 1.74 13.66 -12.51
N ALA A 488 2.42 12.76 -11.82
CA ALA A 488 3.29 11.74 -12.39
C ALA A 488 2.53 10.49 -12.87
N ASP A 489 1.23 10.40 -12.58
CA ASP A 489 0.36 9.23 -12.74
C ASP A 489 0.86 7.99 -11.96
N VAL A 490 1.22 8.27 -10.70
CA VAL A 490 1.76 7.31 -9.71
C VAL A 490 0.71 7.04 -8.64
N ASP A 491 0.64 5.79 -8.16
CA ASP A 491 -0.15 5.42 -7.00
C ASP A 491 0.59 5.70 -5.69
N LEU A 492 -0.11 6.29 -4.72
CA LEU A 492 0.43 6.68 -3.42
C LEU A 492 -0.09 5.73 -2.36
N VAL A 493 0.82 4.97 -1.75
CA VAL A 493 0.52 3.96 -0.74
C VAL A 493 1.19 4.35 0.57
N LEU A 494 0.37 4.44 1.61
CA LEU A 494 0.80 4.82 2.96
C LEU A 494 0.64 3.60 3.86
N ALA A 495 1.66 3.21 4.60
CA ALA A 495 1.63 2.06 5.49
C ALA A 495 2.08 2.44 6.90
N ASP A 496 1.22 2.26 7.90
CA ASP A 496 1.60 2.32 9.30
C ASP A 496 2.32 1.01 9.66
N VAL A 497 3.64 1.08 9.89
CA VAL A 497 4.47 -0.06 10.31
C VAL A 497 4.93 0.07 11.76
N GLY A 498 4.85 1.27 12.35
CA GLY A 498 5.37 1.52 13.67
C GLY A 498 4.93 2.82 14.35
N LEU A 499 3.75 3.38 14.04
CA LEU A 499 3.28 4.58 14.75
C LEU A 499 2.93 4.27 16.23
N ALA A 500 3.25 5.20 17.12
CA ALA A 500 2.99 5.08 18.56
C ALA A 500 1.54 5.42 18.93
N GLY A 501 0.98 6.45 18.27
CA GLY A 501 -0.40 6.90 18.43
C GLY A 501 -1.44 5.91 17.88
N GLU A 502 -2.73 6.20 18.04
CA GLU A 502 -3.79 5.33 17.52
C GLU A 502 -3.80 5.24 15.97
N PRO A 503 -4.33 4.17 15.36
CA PRO A 503 -4.31 3.98 13.91
C PRO A 503 -4.98 5.14 13.15
N ALA A 504 -4.21 5.78 12.26
CA ALA A 504 -4.69 6.87 11.43
C ALA A 504 -5.47 6.34 10.20
N PRO A 505 -6.61 6.96 9.83
CA PRO A 505 -7.38 6.56 8.64
C PRO A 505 -6.59 6.84 7.36
N GLY A 506 -6.72 5.95 6.37
CA GLY A 506 -6.05 6.06 5.07
C GLY A 506 -4.65 5.43 4.99
N LEU A 507 -4.13 4.88 6.09
CA LEU A 507 -2.90 4.09 6.10
C LEU A 507 -3.24 2.59 6.10
N LEU A 508 -2.43 1.78 5.39
CA LEU A 508 -2.48 0.33 5.50
C LEU A 508 -2.07 -0.10 6.93
N PRO A 509 -2.88 -0.88 7.65
CA PRO A 509 -2.60 -1.28 9.03
C PRO A 509 -1.60 -2.45 9.04
N ARG A 510 -0.32 -2.13 8.89
CA ARG A 510 0.81 -3.08 8.84
C ARG A 510 1.70 -3.00 10.09
N ARG A 511 1.15 -2.51 11.21
CA ARG A 511 1.91 -2.08 12.39
C ARG A 511 2.55 -3.26 13.14
N VAL A 512 3.87 -3.18 13.36
CA VAL A 512 4.67 -4.21 14.03
C VAL A 512 4.81 -3.95 15.54
N GLY A 513 4.92 -2.67 15.93
CA GLY A 513 4.98 -2.18 17.32
C GLY A 513 4.48 -0.72 17.44
N ARG A 514 4.41 -0.17 18.66
CA ARG A 514 3.96 1.22 18.92
C ARG A 514 5.15 2.17 19.08
N GLY A 515 5.80 2.52 17.98
CA GLY A 515 7.09 3.23 17.97
C GLY A 515 8.25 2.33 18.35
N THR A 516 9.47 2.66 17.92
CA THR A 516 10.68 2.04 18.44
C THR A 516 11.00 2.55 19.85
N ALA A 517 11.82 1.80 20.59
CA ALA A 517 12.39 2.29 21.83
C ALA A 517 13.45 3.38 21.59
N ASP A 518 13.83 4.09 22.65
CA ASP A 518 14.93 5.06 22.61
C ASP A 518 16.29 4.34 22.48
N ILE A 519 16.89 4.46 21.29
CA ILE A 519 18.19 3.87 20.94
C ILE A 519 19.35 4.37 21.81
N THR A 520 19.18 5.47 22.56
CA THR A 520 20.18 5.96 23.51
C THR A 520 20.14 5.25 24.87
N ALA A 521 19.09 4.45 25.13
CA ALA A 521 18.87 3.74 26.38
C ALA A 521 18.77 2.20 26.22
N GLN A 522 18.19 1.71 25.13
CA GLN A 522 18.01 0.28 24.85
C GLN A 522 17.92 0.01 23.33
N PRO A 523 17.97 -1.25 22.84
CA PRO A 523 17.80 -1.56 21.42
C PRO A 523 16.47 -1.03 20.87
N ALA A 524 16.46 -0.55 19.62
CA ALA A 524 15.28 0.00 18.96
C ALA A 524 14.06 -0.93 18.98
N MET A 525 14.28 -2.23 18.77
CA MET A 525 13.26 -3.29 18.70
C MET A 525 13.89 -4.68 18.90
N THR A 526 13.10 -5.75 18.97
CA THR A 526 13.65 -7.12 18.96
C THR A 526 14.08 -7.57 17.55
N ARG A 527 14.86 -8.66 17.45
CA ARG A 527 15.22 -9.25 16.14
C ARG A 527 13.98 -9.73 15.37
N ASP A 528 13.00 -10.28 16.08
CA ASP A 528 11.73 -10.73 15.50
C ASP A 528 10.89 -9.54 15.00
N ASP A 529 10.93 -8.39 15.68
CA ASP A 529 10.31 -7.15 15.22
C ASP A 529 10.96 -6.62 13.94
N ALA A 530 12.29 -6.60 13.89
CA ALA A 530 13.05 -6.22 12.70
C ALA A 530 12.75 -7.13 11.50
N LEU A 531 12.65 -8.44 11.73
CA LEU A 531 12.21 -9.42 10.73
C LEU A 531 10.78 -9.14 10.27
N ARG A 532 9.78 -9.07 11.17
CA ARG A 532 8.36 -8.82 10.81
C ARG A 532 8.17 -7.51 10.03
N ALA A 533 8.96 -6.49 10.32
CA ALA A 533 8.93 -5.22 9.58
C ALA A 533 9.59 -5.33 8.20
N ALA A 534 10.69 -6.07 8.05
CA ALA A 534 11.26 -6.38 6.73
C ALA A 534 10.32 -7.26 5.89
N GLU A 535 9.69 -8.29 6.47
CA GLU A 535 8.68 -9.11 5.79
C GLU A 535 7.49 -8.29 5.30
N THR A 536 7.05 -7.29 6.09
CA THR A 536 6.02 -6.32 5.68
C THR A 536 6.43 -5.52 4.44
N GLY A 537 7.70 -5.15 4.32
CA GLY A 537 8.25 -4.50 3.13
C GLY A 537 8.25 -5.39 1.90
N ILE A 538 8.68 -6.65 2.06
CA ILE A 538 8.68 -7.66 0.99
C ILE A 538 7.26 -7.94 0.50
N GLU A 539 6.32 -8.15 1.42
CA GLU A 539 4.91 -8.36 1.09
C GLU A 539 4.35 -7.17 0.30
N LEU A 540 4.63 -5.92 0.71
CA LEU A 540 4.09 -4.76 0.00
C LEU A 540 4.75 -4.53 -1.37
N ALA A 541 6.04 -4.86 -1.54
CA ALA A 541 6.67 -4.89 -2.86
C ALA A 541 5.99 -5.92 -3.77
N ALA A 542 5.76 -7.13 -3.26
CA ALA A 542 5.10 -8.20 -4.01
C ALA A 542 3.63 -7.86 -4.33
N ASP A 543 2.85 -7.34 -3.38
CA ASP A 543 1.46 -6.92 -3.59
C ASP A 543 1.35 -5.81 -4.67
N LEU A 544 2.32 -4.88 -4.73
CA LEU A 544 2.33 -3.78 -5.71
C LEU A 544 2.78 -4.22 -7.11
N VAL A 545 3.78 -5.10 -7.19
CA VAL A 545 4.18 -5.70 -8.46
C VAL A 545 3.08 -6.65 -8.96
N ALA A 546 2.40 -7.38 -8.07
CA ALA A 546 1.20 -8.18 -8.35
C ALA A 546 0.07 -7.33 -8.96
N ALA A 547 -0.16 -6.12 -8.43
CA ALA A 547 -1.07 -5.12 -9.01
C ALA A 547 -0.55 -4.48 -10.32
N GLY A 548 0.59 -4.94 -10.85
CA GLY A 548 1.15 -4.55 -12.14
C GLY A 548 2.29 -3.54 -12.10
N SER A 549 2.75 -3.09 -10.92
CA SER A 549 3.81 -2.06 -10.82
C SER A 549 5.13 -2.52 -11.44
N ARG A 550 5.81 -1.60 -12.15
CA ARG A 550 7.12 -1.82 -12.80
C ARG A 550 8.24 -0.94 -12.25
N ALA A 551 7.93 0.01 -11.39
CA ALA A 551 8.90 0.71 -10.56
C ALA A 551 8.29 1.04 -9.18
N LEU A 552 9.11 0.93 -8.15
CA LEU A 552 8.74 1.36 -6.81
C LEU A 552 9.49 2.65 -6.46
N LEU A 553 8.81 3.58 -5.82
CA LEU A 553 9.36 4.84 -5.33
C LEU A 553 9.26 4.77 -3.80
N THR A 554 10.33 5.11 -3.09
CA THR A 554 10.30 5.18 -1.62
C THR A 554 9.91 6.57 -1.13
N GLY A 555 9.45 6.66 0.10
CA GLY A 555 9.51 7.91 0.88
C GLY A 555 9.40 7.64 2.38
N GLU A 556 9.98 8.50 3.18
CA GLU A 556 9.86 8.48 4.65
C GLU A 556 9.09 9.71 5.19
N PRO A 557 8.46 9.63 6.37
CA PRO A 557 8.04 10.79 7.13
C PRO A 557 9.25 11.65 7.51
N ALA A 558 9.11 12.98 7.45
CA ALA A 558 10.25 13.88 7.65
C ALA A 558 10.74 13.90 9.12
N GLY A 559 12.06 13.82 9.31
CA GLY A 559 12.76 14.20 10.53
C GLY A 559 12.95 13.13 11.61
N ALA A 560 11.94 12.29 11.89
CA ALA A 560 11.95 11.39 13.06
C ALA A 560 13.12 10.37 13.05
N GLY A 561 13.35 9.70 11.92
CA GLY A 561 14.35 8.63 11.79
C GLY A 561 15.81 9.08 11.65
N SER A 562 16.12 10.40 11.70
CA SER A 562 17.43 10.93 11.30
C SER A 562 18.62 10.40 12.11
N ALA A 563 18.45 10.23 13.42
CA ALA A 563 19.47 9.63 14.29
C ALA A 563 19.71 8.15 13.95
N ALA A 564 18.63 7.38 13.75
CA ALA A 564 18.68 5.98 13.34
C ALA A 564 19.34 5.81 11.96
N SER A 565 18.93 6.57 10.95
CA SER A 565 19.56 6.54 9.61
C SER A 565 21.07 6.81 9.67
N THR A 566 21.48 7.72 10.56
CA THR A 566 22.90 8.08 10.77
C THR A 566 23.67 6.95 11.46
N ALA A 567 23.10 6.34 12.49
CA ALA A 567 23.72 5.20 13.18
C ALA A 567 23.82 3.96 12.27
N LEU A 568 22.76 3.64 11.53
CA LEU A 568 22.75 2.55 10.54
C LEU A 568 23.87 2.73 9.50
N VAL A 569 23.95 3.91 8.87
CA VAL A 569 24.95 4.18 7.82
C VAL A 569 26.37 4.26 8.40
N ALA A 570 26.57 4.79 9.61
CA ALA A 570 27.88 4.76 10.26
C ALA A 570 28.43 3.32 10.43
N VAL A 571 27.59 2.39 10.91
CA VAL A 571 27.97 0.98 11.09
C VAL A 571 28.24 0.29 9.76
N LEU A 572 27.31 0.40 8.81
CA LEU A 572 27.38 -0.32 7.53
C LEU A 572 28.50 0.21 6.61
N THR A 573 28.88 1.48 6.74
CA THR A 573 29.98 2.07 5.96
C THR A 573 31.32 2.11 6.69
N GLY A 574 31.37 1.80 7.99
CA GLY A 574 32.56 1.92 8.83
C GLY A 574 33.02 3.37 9.06
N ARG A 575 32.15 4.36 8.85
CA ARG A 575 32.48 5.80 8.90
C ARG A 575 32.00 6.45 10.19
N GLU A 576 32.67 7.53 10.57
CA GLU A 576 32.32 8.31 11.76
C GLU A 576 30.93 8.93 11.64
N ALA A 577 30.13 8.87 12.72
CA ALA A 577 28.74 9.34 12.69
C ALA A 577 28.62 10.83 12.34
N ALA A 578 29.62 11.65 12.70
CA ALA A 578 29.67 13.07 12.33
C ALA A 578 29.96 13.28 10.83
N GLU A 579 30.77 12.42 10.22
CA GLU A 579 31.03 12.44 8.78
C GLU A 579 29.77 12.00 8.00
N VAL A 580 29.08 10.98 8.50
CA VAL A 580 27.83 10.46 7.93
C VAL A 580 26.69 11.48 8.05
N HIS A 581 26.53 12.16 9.19
CA HIS A 581 25.46 13.16 9.37
C HIS A 581 25.65 14.41 8.49
N GLY A 582 26.88 14.66 8.04
CA GLY A 582 27.22 15.72 7.10
C GLY A 582 27.26 17.12 7.73
N PRO A 583 27.21 18.19 6.91
CA PRO A 583 27.35 19.56 7.41
C PRO A 583 26.12 20.03 8.18
N ARG A 584 26.37 20.73 9.30
CA ARG A 584 25.35 21.38 10.14
C ARG A 584 24.58 22.46 9.36
N PRO A 585 23.24 22.50 9.42
CA PRO A 585 22.45 23.57 8.81
C PRO A 585 22.80 24.97 9.34
N VAL A 586 22.52 25.98 8.52
CA VAL A 586 22.79 27.39 8.85
C VAL A 586 21.64 28.02 9.65
N ASP A 587 20.41 27.52 9.51
CA ASP A 587 19.27 28.02 10.26
C ASP A 587 19.25 27.44 11.70
N PRO A 588 18.87 28.22 12.73
CA PRO A 588 18.97 27.76 14.12
C PRO A 588 18.11 26.54 14.47
N ALA A 589 16.99 26.32 13.78
CA ALA A 589 16.06 25.23 14.07
C ALA A 589 16.57 23.89 13.51
N GLY A 590 16.98 23.88 12.24
CA GLY A 590 17.65 22.76 11.58
C GLY A 590 18.98 22.43 12.25
N ALA A 591 19.76 23.44 12.63
CA ALA A 591 21.01 23.26 13.37
C ALA A 591 20.79 22.53 14.71
N ALA A 592 19.84 22.98 15.53
CA ALA A 592 19.55 22.33 16.81
C ALA A 592 18.94 20.91 16.65
N ALA A 593 18.22 20.64 15.55
CA ALA A 593 17.73 19.30 15.25
C ALA A 593 18.85 18.34 14.78
N HIS A 594 19.77 18.84 13.96
CA HIS A 594 20.98 18.14 13.52
C HIS A 594 21.88 17.77 14.70
N ASP A 595 22.17 18.73 15.59
CA ASP A 595 23.02 18.50 16.76
C ASP A 595 22.48 17.35 17.64
N ARG A 596 21.18 17.39 17.99
CA ARG A 596 20.53 16.32 18.77
C ARG A 596 20.55 14.97 18.05
N ALA A 597 20.32 14.94 16.74
CA ALA A 597 20.30 13.69 15.98
C ALA A 597 21.70 13.06 15.91
N LEU A 598 22.75 13.87 15.79
CA LEU A 598 24.14 13.42 15.84
C LEU A 598 24.55 12.93 17.24
N GLU A 599 24.24 13.69 18.29
CA GLU A 599 24.51 13.30 19.68
C GLU A 599 23.84 11.96 20.04
N ALA A 600 22.57 11.80 19.64
CA ALA A 600 21.81 10.56 19.84
C ALA A 600 22.38 9.38 19.04
N ALA A 601 22.71 9.56 17.77
CA ALA A 601 23.34 8.52 16.96
C ALA A 601 24.67 8.06 17.58
N GLN A 602 25.53 8.99 17.99
CA GLN A 602 26.78 8.66 18.68
C GLN A 602 26.56 7.96 20.03
N ALA A 603 25.52 8.33 20.79
CA ALA A 603 25.20 7.67 22.05
C ALA A 603 24.76 6.22 21.84
N ALA A 604 23.87 5.97 20.87
CA ALA A 604 23.42 4.63 20.50
C ALA A 604 24.58 3.73 20.03
N LEU A 605 25.50 4.26 19.20
CA LEU A 605 26.67 3.52 18.74
C LEU A 605 27.62 3.14 19.87
N ARG A 606 27.87 4.06 20.83
CA ARG A 606 28.72 3.79 22.01
C ARG A 606 28.11 2.73 22.94
N LEU A 607 26.78 2.72 23.06
CA LEU A 607 26.02 1.81 23.92
C LEU A 607 25.95 0.41 23.32
N HIS A 608 25.40 0.27 22.10
CA HIS A 608 25.06 -1.03 21.52
C HIS A 608 26.21 -1.71 20.80
N ARG A 609 27.16 -0.94 20.24
CA ARG A 609 28.32 -1.43 19.47
C ARG A 609 27.96 -2.54 18.47
N PRO A 610 26.94 -2.33 17.61
CA PRO A 610 26.41 -3.38 16.76
C PRO A 610 27.43 -3.83 15.71
N ASP A 611 27.45 -5.13 15.42
CA ASP A 611 28.34 -5.73 14.42
C ASP A 611 27.77 -5.55 13.01
N ALA A 612 28.56 -4.94 12.11
CA ALA A 612 28.21 -4.82 10.69
C ALA A 612 28.07 -6.18 9.99
N GLY A 613 28.67 -7.24 10.54
CA GLY A 613 28.48 -8.63 10.08
C GLY A 613 27.09 -9.23 10.35
N ASP A 614 26.26 -8.58 11.17
CA ASP A 614 24.86 -8.96 11.41
C ASP A 614 23.90 -7.78 11.13
N PRO A 615 23.55 -7.50 9.86
CA PRO A 615 22.71 -6.35 9.51
C PRO A 615 21.33 -6.33 10.17
N LEU A 616 20.76 -7.49 10.51
CA LEU A 616 19.52 -7.59 11.30
C LEU A 616 19.74 -7.21 12.77
N GLY A 617 20.91 -7.51 13.33
CA GLY A 617 21.36 -7.04 14.64
C GLY A 617 21.56 -5.53 14.66
N VAL A 618 22.22 -4.96 13.63
CA VAL A 618 22.36 -3.50 13.46
C VAL A 618 20.97 -2.82 13.41
N LEU A 619 20.06 -3.35 12.59
CA LEU A 619 18.70 -2.86 12.43
C LEU A 619 17.89 -2.92 13.74
N ALA A 620 17.96 -4.03 14.47
CA ALA A 620 17.28 -4.18 15.76
C ALA A 620 17.86 -3.28 16.86
N ALA A 621 19.17 -3.03 16.84
CA ALA A 621 19.86 -2.18 17.81
C ALA A 621 19.59 -0.68 17.62
N VAL A 622 19.79 -0.15 16.41
CA VAL A 622 19.84 1.31 16.16
C VAL A 622 18.94 1.81 15.02
N GLY A 623 18.11 0.93 14.43
CA GLY A 623 17.26 1.26 13.28
C GLY A 623 15.85 1.70 13.62
N GLY A 624 14.95 1.55 12.65
CA GLY A 624 13.53 1.92 12.75
C GLY A 624 12.62 0.97 11.97
N PHE A 625 11.33 0.93 12.32
CA PHE A 625 10.35 0.06 11.65
C PHE A 625 10.18 0.41 10.17
N GLU A 626 10.31 1.69 9.82
CA GLU A 626 10.34 2.17 8.46
C GLU A 626 11.64 1.80 7.74
N HIS A 627 12.79 1.81 8.42
CA HIS A 627 14.06 1.34 7.85
C HIS A 627 14.01 -0.16 7.51
N ALA A 628 13.43 -0.97 8.40
CA ALA A 628 13.20 -2.39 8.18
C ALA A 628 12.27 -2.62 6.97
N ALA A 629 11.13 -1.94 6.93
CA ALA A 629 10.16 -2.06 5.84
C ALA A 629 10.68 -1.53 4.50
N LEU A 630 11.47 -0.46 4.48
CA LEU A 630 12.15 0.03 3.28
C LEU A 630 13.22 -0.96 2.78
N ALA A 631 13.98 -1.59 3.68
CA ALA A 631 14.97 -2.60 3.31
C ALA A 631 14.28 -3.86 2.74
N GLY A 632 13.16 -4.27 3.36
CA GLY A 632 12.28 -5.32 2.85
C GLY A 632 11.70 -4.99 1.47
N LEU A 633 11.26 -3.75 1.23
CA LEU A 633 10.76 -3.29 -0.06
C LEU A 633 11.86 -3.41 -1.14
N VAL A 634 13.09 -2.99 -0.83
CA VAL A 634 14.25 -3.12 -1.75
C VAL A 634 14.58 -4.59 -2.02
N LEU A 635 14.57 -5.47 -1.02
CA LEU A 635 14.82 -6.90 -1.20
C LEU A 635 13.73 -7.59 -2.02
N GLY A 636 12.45 -7.30 -1.76
CA GLY A 636 11.33 -7.79 -2.56
C GLY A 636 11.42 -7.32 -4.02
N ALA A 637 11.74 -6.04 -4.23
CA ALA A 637 11.96 -5.48 -5.56
C ALA A 637 13.17 -6.12 -6.27
N ALA A 638 14.26 -6.43 -5.55
CA ALA A 638 15.44 -7.10 -6.10
C ALA A 638 15.13 -8.55 -6.56
N ALA A 639 14.34 -9.30 -5.78
CA ALA A 639 13.88 -10.64 -6.17
C ALA A 639 12.93 -10.61 -7.39
N LEU A 640 12.12 -9.55 -7.49
CA LEU A 640 11.20 -9.30 -8.60
C LEU A 640 11.83 -8.56 -9.79
N ARG A 641 13.12 -8.19 -9.69
CA ARG A 641 13.88 -7.35 -10.66
C ARG A 641 13.18 -6.03 -11.05
N VAL A 642 12.52 -5.39 -10.08
CA VAL A 642 11.85 -4.09 -10.26
C VAL A 642 12.72 -2.94 -9.72
N PRO A 643 12.99 -1.88 -10.50
CA PRO A 643 13.78 -0.73 -10.02
C PRO A 643 13.10 0.03 -8.87
N VAL A 644 13.94 0.52 -7.94
CA VAL A 644 13.53 1.28 -6.76
C VAL A 644 14.18 2.67 -6.75
N LEU A 645 13.37 3.72 -6.83
CA LEU A 645 13.82 5.11 -6.69
C LEU A 645 13.87 5.51 -5.20
N LEU A 646 15.10 5.76 -4.70
CA LEU A 646 15.39 6.16 -3.33
C LEU A 646 15.19 7.68 -3.12
N ASP A 647 14.53 8.06 -2.03
CA ASP A 647 14.24 9.44 -1.59
C ASP A 647 15.30 9.94 -0.58
N GLY A 648 14.94 10.03 0.70
CA GLY A 648 15.81 10.62 1.72
C GLY A 648 16.76 9.63 2.42
N ALA A 649 17.26 10.07 3.57
CA ALA A 649 18.28 9.37 4.35
C ALA A 649 17.82 8.00 4.88
N ALA A 650 16.52 7.82 5.21
CA ALA A 650 16.01 6.55 5.68
C ALA A 650 15.94 5.52 4.53
N SER A 651 15.53 5.95 3.33
CA SER A 651 15.54 5.09 2.13
C SER A 651 16.96 4.67 1.73
N ALA A 652 17.93 5.59 1.81
CA ALA A 652 19.32 5.29 1.50
C ALA A 652 19.98 4.38 2.57
N ALA A 653 19.70 4.60 3.85
CA ALA A 653 20.14 3.71 4.94
C ALA A 653 19.53 2.30 4.82
N ALA A 654 18.26 2.22 4.42
CA ALA A 654 17.57 0.96 4.16
C ALA A 654 18.11 0.23 2.92
N ALA A 655 18.55 0.96 1.89
CA ALA A 655 19.28 0.37 0.76
C ALA A 655 20.64 -0.19 1.19
N CYS A 656 21.39 0.48 2.08
CA CYS A 656 22.60 -0.09 2.68
C CYS A 656 22.31 -1.39 3.46
N LEU A 657 21.22 -1.43 4.24
CA LEU A 657 20.80 -2.65 4.94
C LEU A 657 20.46 -3.79 3.97
N ALA A 658 19.72 -3.50 2.89
CA ALA A 658 19.38 -4.49 1.88
C ALA A 658 20.63 -5.05 1.17
N VAL A 659 21.60 -4.19 0.83
CA VAL A 659 22.88 -4.57 0.21
C VAL A 659 23.77 -5.36 1.17
N ALA A 660 23.79 -5.04 2.45
CA ALA A 660 24.52 -5.80 3.46
C ALA A 660 23.92 -7.21 3.70
N LEU A 661 22.61 -7.38 3.47
CA LEU A 661 21.95 -8.69 3.49
C LEU A 661 22.12 -9.46 2.16
N CYS A 662 22.15 -8.76 1.03
CA CYS A 662 22.29 -9.33 -0.31
C CYS A 662 22.91 -8.28 -1.26
N PRO A 663 24.21 -8.40 -1.61
CA PRO A 663 24.90 -7.39 -2.42
C PRO A 663 24.23 -7.05 -3.76
N ASP A 664 23.66 -8.06 -4.42
CA ASP A 664 22.91 -7.91 -5.68
C ASP A 664 21.73 -6.93 -5.56
N ALA A 665 21.18 -6.68 -4.36
CA ALA A 665 20.12 -5.70 -4.16
C ALA A 665 20.50 -4.27 -4.59
N ALA A 666 21.79 -3.95 -4.72
CA ALA A 666 22.28 -2.67 -5.23
C ALA A 666 21.82 -2.40 -6.68
N GLN A 667 21.57 -3.45 -7.46
CA GLN A 667 21.25 -3.35 -8.89
C GLN A 667 19.93 -2.60 -9.17
N VAL A 668 18.91 -2.80 -8.33
CA VAL A 668 17.59 -2.17 -8.49
C VAL A 668 17.56 -0.74 -7.96
N CYS A 669 18.49 -0.35 -7.09
CA CYS A 669 18.50 0.96 -6.45
C CYS A 669 18.89 2.07 -7.43
N VAL A 670 18.05 3.11 -7.50
CA VAL A 670 18.25 4.33 -8.28
C VAL A 670 18.16 5.52 -7.33
N ALA A 671 19.21 6.33 -7.21
CA ALA A 671 19.19 7.50 -6.36
C ALA A 671 18.41 8.64 -7.03
N ALA A 672 17.22 9.00 -6.52
CA ALA A 672 16.37 9.98 -7.19
C ALA A 672 16.96 11.40 -7.17
N HIS A 673 17.47 11.83 -6.01
CA HIS A 673 18.07 13.17 -5.87
C HIS A 673 19.21 13.19 -4.85
N ARG A 674 20.07 14.21 -4.92
CA ARG A 674 21.04 14.51 -3.85
C ARG A 674 20.36 15.33 -2.75
N ALA A 675 20.42 14.86 -1.51
CA ALA A 675 20.00 15.62 -0.33
C ALA A 675 21.03 16.70 0.04
N VAL A 676 20.60 17.72 0.80
CA VAL A 676 21.45 18.84 1.24
C VAL A 676 22.30 18.49 2.48
N GLY A 677 21.94 17.44 3.21
CA GLY A 677 22.65 16.94 4.41
C GLY A 677 21.98 15.69 4.99
N GLY A 678 22.44 15.23 6.17
CA GLY A 678 22.02 13.95 6.75
C GLY A 678 22.70 12.74 6.09
N ALA A 679 22.35 11.52 6.50
CA ALA A 679 23.06 10.29 6.12
C ALA A 679 23.02 9.91 4.62
N GLN A 680 22.15 10.55 3.81
CA GLN A 680 21.90 10.14 2.43
C GLN A 680 23.16 10.20 1.53
N PRO A 681 23.98 11.27 1.49
CA PRO A 681 25.14 11.30 0.60
C PRO A 681 26.24 10.29 0.98
N ALA A 682 26.37 9.98 2.27
CA ALA A 682 27.31 8.96 2.75
C ALA A 682 26.86 7.54 2.37
N ALA A 683 25.56 7.26 2.48
CA ALA A 683 24.95 6.00 2.04
C ALA A 683 25.06 5.82 0.52
N LEU A 684 24.69 6.83 -0.27
CA LEU A 684 24.76 6.76 -1.74
C LEU A 684 26.20 6.59 -2.25
N ALA A 685 27.19 7.22 -1.59
CA ALA A 685 28.60 7.02 -1.92
C ALA A 685 29.07 5.56 -1.67
N HIS A 686 28.66 4.96 -0.54
CA HIS A 686 28.96 3.54 -0.25
C HIS A 686 28.26 2.58 -1.21
N LEU A 687 27.03 2.90 -1.63
CA LEU A 687 26.26 2.14 -2.62
C LEU A 687 26.75 2.35 -4.07
N GLY A 688 27.72 3.25 -4.31
CA GLY A 688 28.17 3.62 -5.66
C GLY A 688 27.14 4.35 -6.52
N LEU A 689 26.05 4.86 -5.92
CA LEU A 689 24.90 5.40 -6.64
C LEU A 689 25.04 6.89 -6.94
N ARG A 690 24.96 7.23 -8.24
CA ARG A 690 24.89 8.61 -8.73
C ARG A 690 23.44 9.13 -8.69
N PRO A 691 23.15 10.27 -8.02
CA PRO A 691 21.81 10.86 -8.03
C PRO A 691 21.38 11.39 -9.39
N LEU A 692 20.11 11.18 -9.76
CA LEU A 692 19.55 11.69 -11.03
C LEU A 692 19.27 13.20 -11.03
N ALA A 693 19.15 13.84 -9.87
CA ALA A 693 18.77 15.25 -9.77
C ALA A 693 19.41 15.98 -8.56
N GLU A 694 19.79 17.25 -8.74
CA GLU A 694 20.38 18.09 -7.67
C GLU A 694 19.49 19.29 -7.31
N LEU A 695 18.22 19.02 -6.98
CA LEU A 695 17.19 20.04 -6.76
C LEU A 695 17.20 20.66 -5.35
N ARG A 696 18.21 20.36 -4.51
CA ARG A 696 18.34 20.81 -3.10
C ARG A 696 17.07 20.60 -2.26
N LEU A 697 16.38 19.49 -2.47
CA LEU A 697 15.15 19.15 -1.74
C LEU A 697 15.40 18.95 -0.25
N GLY A 698 14.39 19.27 0.56
CA GLY A 698 14.31 18.83 1.96
C GLY A 698 14.05 17.31 2.04
N ALA A 699 14.20 16.74 3.24
CA ALA A 699 14.11 15.30 3.43
C ALA A 699 12.65 14.77 3.46
N GLY A 700 12.42 13.69 2.71
CA GLY A 700 11.26 12.82 2.87
C GLY A 700 10.02 13.15 2.04
N GLY A 701 9.00 12.32 2.21
CA GLY A 701 7.70 12.41 1.56
C GLY A 701 7.65 11.84 0.13
N GLY A 702 8.74 11.28 -0.41
CA GLY A 702 8.78 10.72 -1.77
C GLY A 702 8.82 11.77 -2.89
N ALA A 703 9.09 13.02 -2.55
CA ALA A 703 9.11 14.11 -3.52
C ALA A 703 10.29 14.00 -4.50
N GLY A 704 11.44 13.45 -4.09
CA GLY A 704 12.58 13.19 -4.96
C GLY A 704 12.26 12.18 -6.06
N PRO A 705 11.87 10.94 -5.73
CA PRO A 705 11.45 9.91 -6.69
C PRO A 705 10.37 10.37 -7.66
N LEU A 706 9.37 11.11 -7.20
CA LEU A 706 8.31 11.64 -8.08
C LEU A 706 8.80 12.67 -9.10
N LEU A 707 9.87 13.42 -8.77
CA LEU A 707 10.51 14.38 -9.68
C LEU A 707 11.57 13.72 -10.57
N ALA A 708 12.16 12.60 -10.14
CA ALA A 708 13.17 11.85 -10.89
C ALA A 708 12.58 10.77 -11.84
N LEU A 709 11.37 10.28 -11.58
CA LEU A 709 10.68 9.27 -12.39
C LEU A 709 10.63 9.58 -13.90
N PRO A 710 10.49 10.84 -14.39
CA PRO A 710 10.62 11.15 -15.81
C PRO A 710 11.96 10.74 -16.42
N LEU A 711 13.08 10.86 -15.68
CA LEU A 711 14.40 10.42 -16.15
C LEU A 711 14.52 8.90 -16.19
N LEU A 712 13.93 8.20 -15.21
CA LEU A 712 13.82 6.74 -15.22
C LEU A 712 13.01 6.24 -16.44
N ARG A 713 11.90 6.91 -16.75
CA ARG A 713 11.07 6.67 -17.93
C ARG A 713 11.85 6.87 -19.23
N THR A 714 12.58 7.99 -19.37
CA THR A 714 13.41 8.25 -20.55
C THR A 714 14.52 7.21 -20.72
N ALA A 715 15.23 6.85 -19.64
CA ALA A 715 16.29 5.83 -19.70
C ALA A 715 15.74 4.45 -20.14
N ALA A 716 14.58 4.04 -19.64
CA ALA A 716 13.96 2.78 -20.04
C ALA A 716 13.44 2.79 -21.48
N GLY A 717 12.90 3.92 -21.96
CA GLY A 717 12.49 4.08 -23.36
C GLY A 717 13.68 3.94 -24.31
N LEU A 718 14.76 4.70 -24.07
CA LEU A 718 16.02 4.62 -24.83
C LEU A 718 16.65 3.22 -24.81
N ALA A 719 16.38 2.41 -23.78
CA ALA A 719 16.83 1.02 -23.71
C ALA A 719 15.99 0.06 -24.57
N ALA A 720 14.77 0.43 -24.96
CA ALA A 720 13.81 -0.37 -25.71
C ALA A 720 13.70 0.04 -27.19
N ASP A 721 13.83 1.33 -27.49
CA ASP A 721 13.77 1.89 -28.86
C ASP A 721 14.80 1.21 -29.80
N ASP A 722 14.36 0.72 -30.96
CA ASP A 722 15.30 0.26 -32.01
C ASP A 722 15.55 1.41 -33.00
N PRO A 723 16.80 1.87 -33.21
CA PRO A 723 17.10 3.03 -34.08
C PRO A 723 16.76 2.85 -35.58
N ALA A 724 16.11 1.76 -35.96
CA ALA A 724 15.53 1.55 -37.29
C ALA A 724 14.16 2.26 -37.51
N GLU A 725 13.47 2.71 -36.46
CA GLU A 725 12.16 3.39 -36.57
C GLU A 725 12.24 4.92 -36.69
N ALA A 726 13.41 5.48 -37.06
CA ALA A 726 13.54 6.89 -37.43
C ALA A 726 12.97 7.15 -38.86
N PRO A 727 12.09 8.15 -39.05
CA PRO A 727 11.42 8.43 -40.34
C PRO A 727 12.24 9.23 -41.36
#